data_AF-A0AAX6RU30-F1
#
_entry.id   AF-A0AAX6RU30-F1
#
_cell.length_a   1.000
_cell.length_b   1.000
_cell.length_c   1.000
_cell.angle_alpha   90.00
_cell.angle_beta   90.00
_cell.angle_gamma   90.00
#
_symmetry.space_group_name_H-M   'P 1'
#
loop_
_entity.id
_entity.type
_entity.pdbx_description
1 polymer ?
#
loop_
_entity_poly.entity_id
_entity_poly.type
_entity_poly.pdbx_seq_one_letter_code
_entity_poly.pdbx_strand_id
1 'polypeptide(L)'
;MYNYKAGLWNTSEGIQHPVSHVSGDNCCFVGNTFCLEISNSVFAYLHGEQISQANIYFSNNGGFSFQKFTYERQAELVGSLGGIFFLHALSQVGLLVINNRKGMFAYSDHPLNRSLGLAFDYNETLEVLIPPGQRGLLILWSQNNLFLSLNAGQIVETIQVQKGGQTLHPSIFGANITIHTIAAYENGLAVLTREDHLYYGSLGVLSGSSSIIKFPDQQVWSQGAALMFLNPGKLQILTPLPDAASPVYDFQKCVVNIQATLMDPDLHVEKCKIELMYGNFEGKMYTMDMNSQLEVTAVLIPRPDASLIPQVMVSNPYSLGLKTSIYESDNTYEGNVLYKLYIRLKQQHHWGWFDPNFTSSIKRPTMSTLTVDIANKEISCVDLKPLTALISIGCDREKKLIVQNKISACSAGVLDPRVLQDNYTYVIKKGSYDLGPGRESAKGDLLVSYPFKDFGCPGLVYYETPWKPVIELWHGNEFAELVEAEFVLREVHGLRTFSYALTAKDAGCRSQPQNWSSVLQSALGSGRAPWSRESYVSCHSPSSQTPLRWPDVQYQILGGRTDNRVIFKQWNGIYVFHLSVLDPYYSYCRLETTFSIYVYGAYPLSLFAPGVTIVLLVASMLLAMWLAHILPKLLCAHGGLKIKEAYRELRRRCHGLCHCCRGRQH
;
A
#
# COMPACT_ATOMS: atom_id res chain seq x y z
N MET A 1 -17.77 8.05 23.14
CA MET A 1 -17.58 8.69 21.82
C MET A 1 -18.90 9.29 21.34
N TYR A 2 -18.88 10.52 20.82
CA TYR A 2 -20.09 11.16 20.28
C TYR A 2 -20.27 10.80 18.80
N ASN A 3 -21.41 10.20 18.45
CA ASN A 3 -21.77 9.89 17.07
C ASN A 3 -22.57 11.06 16.48
N TYR A 4 -21.92 11.90 15.68
CA TYR A 4 -22.56 13.06 15.03
C TYR A 4 -23.73 12.71 14.12
N LYS A 5 -23.76 11.50 13.50
CA LYS A 5 -24.87 11.08 12.63
C LYS A 5 -26.09 10.65 13.45
N ALA A 6 -25.87 10.00 14.59
CA ALA A 6 -26.94 9.52 15.46
C ALA A 6 -27.33 10.54 16.54
N GLY A 7 -26.53 11.58 16.78
CA GLY A 7 -26.74 12.57 17.84
C GLY A 7 -26.57 12.01 19.25
N LEU A 8 -25.89 10.87 19.42
CA LEU A 8 -25.85 10.10 20.67
C LEU A 8 -24.42 9.78 21.11
N TRP A 9 -24.23 9.66 22.42
CA TRP A 9 -23.01 9.15 23.01
C TRP A 9 -23.02 7.62 23.04
N ASN A 10 -22.04 7.01 22.40
CA ASN A 10 -21.82 5.56 22.44
C ASN A 10 -20.62 5.23 23.34
N THR A 11 -20.72 4.15 24.10
CA THR A 11 -19.59 3.52 24.79
C THR A 11 -18.64 2.89 23.79
N SER A 12 -17.35 3.13 23.96
CA SER A 12 -16.30 2.47 23.17
C SER A 12 -16.06 1.05 23.68
N GLU A 13 -15.95 0.10 22.77
CA GLU A 13 -15.70 -1.31 23.12
C GLU A 13 -14.20 -1.65 23.16
N GLY A 14 -13.82 -2.68 23.92
CA GLY A 14 -12.47 -3.26 23.87
C GLY A 14 -11.41 -2.67 24.81
N ILE A 15 -11.73 -1.64 25.59
CA ILE A 15 -10.87 -1.12 26.66
C ILE A 15 -11.15 -1.88 27.96
N GLN A 16 -10.14 -2.53 28.52
CA GLN A 16 -10.27 -3.37 29.72
C GLN A 16 -9.45 -2.86 30.92
N HIS A 17 -8.59 -1.86 30.70
CA HIS A 17 -7.74 -1.22 31.70
C HIS A 17 -8.05 0.29 31.73
N PRO A 18 -7.92 0.97 32.89
CA PRO A 18 -8.00 2.42 32.98
C PRO A 18 -7.14 3.13 31.92
N VAL A 19 -7.74 4.13 31.27
CA VAL A 19 -7.11 5.03 30.29
C VAL A 19 -7.28 6.47 30.78
N SER A 20 -6.27 7.31 30.58
CA SER A 20 -6.33 8.74 30.95
C SER A 20 -6.17 9.68 29.77
N HIS A 21 -5.56 9.22 28.68
CA HIS A 21 -5.26 10.04 27.51
C HIS A 21 -5.63 9.31 26.21
N VAL A 22 -5.94 10.11 25.20
CA VAL A 22 -6.21 9.68 23.85
C VAL A 22 -5.38 10.53 22.90
N SER A 23 -4.83 9.92 21.88
CA SER A 23 -4.09 10.61 20.82
C SER A 23 -4.59 10.18 19.44
N GLY A 24 -4.62 11.12 18.52
CA GLY A 24 -5.06 10.93 17.14
C GLY A 24 -4.61 12.11 16.29
N ASP A 25 -4.71 11.96 14.98
CA ASP A 25 -4.37 13.01 14.01
C ASP A 25 -5.59 13.29 13.12
N ASN A 26 -5.74 14.53 12.69
CA ASN A 26 -6.85 14.97 11.86
C ASN A 26 -6.37 15.21 10.42
N CYS A 27 -7.07 14.66 9.44
CA CYS A 27 -6.73 14.83 8.04
C CYS A 27 -7.71 15.75 7.31
N CYS A 28 -7.23 16.92 6.88
CA CYS A 28 -8.05 17.96 6.25
C CYS A 28 -8.08 17.92 4.71
N PHE A 29 -7.52 16.90 4.04
CA PHE A 29 -7.58 16.78 2.58
C PHE A 29 -8.94 16.16 2.16
N VAL A 30 -9.90 17.02 1.83
CA VAL A 30 -11.26 16.64 1.45
C VAL A 30 -11.25 15.73 0.20
N GLY A 31 -12.03 14.65 0.23
CA GLY A 31 -12.28 13.77 -0.93
C GLY A 31 -11.33 12.58 -1.07
N ASN A 32 -10.29 12.44 -0.24
CA ASN A 32 -9.39 11.30 -0.29
C ASN A 32 -9.74 10.24 0.78
N THR A 33 -9.98 8.98 0.37
CA THR A 33 -10.26 7.87 1.29
C THR A 33 -9.16 7.68 2.34
N PHE A 34 -7.94 8.07 2.01
CA PHE A 34 -6.80 8.00 2.92
C PHE A 34 -6.94 8.93 4.14
N CYS A 35 -7.62 10.07 4.01
CA CYS A 35 -7.85 10.94 5.17
C CYS A 35 -8.75 10.32 6.24
N LEU A 36 -9.67 9.46 5.82
CA LEU A 36 -10.51 8.71 6.75
C LEU A 36 -9.67 7.71 7.53
N GLU A 37 -8.71 7.04 6.89
CA GLU A 37 -7.81 6.09 7.59
C GLU A 37 -6.98 6.79 8.67
N ILE A 38 -6.47 7.99 8.39
CA ILE A 38 -5.74 8.79 9.39
C ILE A 38 -6.65 9.20 10.54
N SER A 39 -7.79 9.82 10.23
CA SER A 39 -8.72 10.32 11.26
C SER A 39 -9.32 9.18 12.09
N ASN A 40 -9.32 7.97 11.55
CA ASN A 40 -9.77 6.77 12.25
C ASN A 40 -8.70 6.14 13.16
N SER A 41 -7.44 6.51 13.01
CA SER A 41 -6.31 5.97 13.77
C SER A 41 -6.20 6.70 15.11
N VAL A 42 -6.62 6.02 16.18
CA VAL A 42 -6.70 6.61 17.52
C VAL A 42 -6.05 5.66 18.53
N PHE A 43 -5.20 6.19 19.40
CA PHE A 43 -4.66 5.44 20.53
C PHE A 43 -5.30 5.88 21.85
N ALA A 44 -5.49 4.93 22.76
CA ALA A 44 -5.89 5.19 24.13
C ALA A 44 -4.90 4.50 25.10
N TYR A 45 -4.49 5.21 26.14
CA TYR A 45 -3.43 4.75 27.05
C TYR A 45 -3.52 5.43 28.42
N LEU A 46 -2.78 4.89 29.38
CA LEU A 46 -2.60 5.48 30.70
C LEU A 46 -1.26 6.22 30.76
N HIS A 47 -1.31 7.54 30.87
CA HIS A 47 -0.10 8.35 31.05
C HIS A 47 0.58 8.02 32.39
N GLY A 48 1.91 7.90 32.37
CA GLY A 48 2.75 7.63 33.53
C GLY A 48 2.91 6.14 33.87
N GLU A 49 2.20 5.24 33.18
CA GLU A 49 2.36 3.80 33.36
C GLU A 49 3.77 3.34 32.96
N GLN A 50 4.32 2.32 33.62
CA GLN A 50 5.62 1.77 33.27
C GLN A 50 5.55 1.14 31.88
N ILE A 51 6.41 1.58 30.95
CA ILE A 51 6.30 1.21 29.52
C ILE A 51 6.32 -0.30 29.32
N SER A 52 7.18 -1.03 30.03
CA SER A 52 7.30 -2.48 29.90
C SER A 52 6.01 -3.25 30.23
N GLN A 53 5.09 -2.65 30.97
CA GLN A 53 3.80 -3.23 31.37
C GLN A 53 2.59 -2.43 30.85
N ALA A 54 2.84 -1.35 30.11
CA ALA A 54 1.81 -0.40 29.73
C ALA A 54 0.73 -1.02 28.84
N ASN A 55 -0.53 -0.75 29.17
CA ASN A 55 -1.68 -1.21 28.40
C ASN A 55 -2.07 -0.15 27.37
N ILE A 56 -1.66 -0.38 26.13
CA ILE A 56 -1.91 0.52 25.01
C ILE A 56 -3.02 -0.09 24.15
N TYR A 57 -3.95 0.75 23.72
CA TYR A 57 -5.08 0.36 22.88
C TYR A 57 -5.07 1.15 21.59
N PHE A 58 -5.36 0.49 20.47
CA PHE A 58 -5.46 1.11 19.14
C PHE A 58 -6.84 0.88 18.54
N SER A 59 -7.38 1.93 17.92
CA SER A 59 -8.61 1.91 17.14
C SER A 59 -8.28 2.33 15.71
N ASN A 60 -8.90 1.64 14.74
CA ASN A 60 -8.86 1.97 13.32
C ASN A 60 -10.22 2.43 12.77
N ASN A 61 -11.16 2.80 13.65
CA ASN A 61 -12.50 3.28 13.28
C ASN A 61 -12.88 4.59 14.00
N GLY A 62 -11.89 5.39 14.42
CA GLY A 62 -12.14 6.69 15.04
C GLY A 62 -12.60 6.60 16.49
N GLY A 63 -12.32 5.50 17.18
CA GLY A 63 -12.53 5.34 18.63
C GLY A 63 -13.78 4.56 19.03
N PHE A 64 -14.52 3.96 18.09
CA PHE A 64 -15.69 3.15 18.43
C PHE A 64 -15.31 1.81 19.05
N SER A 65 -14.24 1.18 18.57
CA SER A 65 -13.73 -0.08 19.12
C SER A 65 -12.22 -0.10 19.19
N PHE A 66 -11.68 -0.57 20.30
CA PHE A 66 -10.25 -0.66 20.55
C PHE A 66 -9.79 -2.11 20.61
N GLN A 67 -8.55 -2.33 20.16
CA GLN A 67 -7.83 -3.58 20.32
C GLN A 67 -6.54 -3.33 21.08
N LYS A 68 -6.09 -4.30 21.88
CA LYS A 68 -4.81 -4.18 22.59
C LYS A 68 -3.68 -4.08 21.56
N PHE A 69 -2.86 -3.04 21.68
CA PHE A 69 -1.71 -2.77 20.82
C PHE A 69 -0.43 -3.08 21.61
N THR A 70 0.48 -3.80 20.98
CA THR A 70 1.79 -4.12 21.55
C THR A 70 2.85 -3.41 20.73
N TYR A 71 3.61 -2.53 21.37
CA TYR A 71 4.71 -1.84 20.72
C TYR A 71 5.92 -2.77 20.58
N GLU A 72 6.62 -2.72 19.44
CA GLU A 72 7.77 -3.59 19.18
C GLU A 72 8.90 -3.28 20.17
N ARG A 73 9.45 -4.32 20.84
CA ARG A 73 10.48 -4.19 21.90
C ARG A 73 10.05 -3.30 23.08
N GLN A 74 8.74 -3.17 23.33
CA GLN A 74 8.20 -2.42 24.48
C GLN A 74 8.82 -2.84 25.83
N ALA A 75 9.09 -4.13 26.02
CA ALA A 75 9.68 -4.66 27.24
C ALA A 75 11.13 -4.19 27.48
N GLU A 76 11.84 -3.76 26.44
CA GLU A 76 13.22 -3.28 26.52
C GLU A 76 13.31 -1.79 26.85
N LEU A 77 12.19 -1.05 26.71
CA LEU A 77 12.13 0.37 27.00
C LEU A 77 12.00 0.61 28.51
N VAL A 78 12.93 1.40 29.05
CA VAL A 78 12.97 1.77 30.47
C VAL A 78 12.40 3.17 30.64
N GLY A 79 11.36 3.29 31.45
CA GLY A 79 10.74 4.57 31.79
C GLY A 79 9.22 4.48 31.95
N SER A 80 8.61 5.64 31.99
CA SER A 80 7.16 5.82 32.03
C SER A 80 6.64 6.35 30.70
N LEU A 81 5.39 5.99 30.38
CA LEU A 81 4.72 6.37 29.14
C LEU A 81 4.23 7.82 29.20
N GLY A 82 4.85 8.71 28.44
CA GLY A 82 4.39 10.11 28.28
C GLY A 82 3.35 10.26 27.18
N GLY A 83 3.37 9.39 26.18
CA GLY A 83 2.41 9.44 25.08
C GLY A 83 2.71 8.43 23.98
N ILE A 84 1.73 8.20 23.12
CA ILE A 84 1.90 7.42 21.89
C ILE A 84 1.20 8.16 20.76
N PHE A 85 1.80 8.22 19.58
CA PHE A 85 1.29 9.00 18.46
C PHE A 85 1.52 8.24 17.16
N PHE A 86 0.55 8.26 16.26
CA PHE A 86 0.79 7.83 14.89
C PHE A 86 1.39 9.01 14.11
N LEU A 87 2.70 9.00 13.89
CA LEU A 87 3.41 10.05 13.17
C LEU A 87 3.29 9.78 11.67
N HIS A 88 2.17 10.18 11.07
CA HIS A 88 1.88 9.93 9.65
C HIS A 88 2.96 10.48 8.72
N ALA A 89 3.60 11.61 9.08
CA ALA A 89 4.71 12.20 8.34
C ALA A 89 5.96 11.29 8.21
N LEU A 90 6.10 10.31 9.12
CA LEU A 90 7.14 9.28 9.10
C LEU A 90 6.59 7.88 8.82
N SER A 91 5.26 7.71 8.83
CA SER A 91 4.59 6.40 8.80
C SER A 91 5.05 5.46 9.92
N GLN A 92 5.24 6.01 11.12
CA GLN A 92 5.73 5.28 12.28
C GLN A 92 4.89 5.61 13.51
N VAL A 93 4.84 4.66 14.44
CA VAL A 93 4.30 4.89 15.77
C VAL A 93 5.42 5.44 16.64
N GLY A 94 5.23 6.65 17.17
CA GLY A 94 6.14 7.32 18.10
C GLY A 94 5.65 7.18 19.54
N LEU A 95 6.50 6.69 20.44
CA LEU A 95 6.25 6.57 21.86
C LEU A 95 7.08 7.63 22.61
N LEU A 96 6.43 8.54 23.33
CA LEU A 96 7.14 9.48 24.21
C LEU A 96 7.53 8.74 25.50
N VAL A 97 8.83 8.48 25.64
CA VAL A 97 9.45 7.81 26.78
C VAL A 97 9.99 8.85 27.74
N ILE A 98 9.60 8.73 29.02
CA ILE A 98 10.10 9.61 30.09
C ILE A 98 10.95 8.78 31.04
N ASN A 99 12.22 9.13 31.16
CA ASN A 99 13.17 8.49 32.08
C ASN A 99 14.09 9.53 32.71
N ASN A 100 14.24 9.52 34.04
CA ASN A 100 15.12 10.43 34.78
C ASN A 100 14.95 11.92 34.42
N ARG A 101 13.71 12.42 34.33
CA ARG A 101 13.37 13.80 33.91
C ARG A 101 13.85 14.18 32.49
N LYS A 102 14.11 13.19 31.65
CA LYS A 102 14.38 13.37 30.22
C LYS A 102 13.26 12.72 29.41
N GLY A 103 12.77 13.46 28.43
CA GLY A 103 11.81 12.98 27.43
C GLY A 103 12.55 12.57 26.15
N MET A 104 12.08 11.51 25.50
CA MET A 104 12.65 11.02 24.25
C MET A 104 11.58 10.28 23.46
N PHE A 105 11.50 10.49 22.14
CA PHE A 105 10.60 9.71 21.29
C PHE A 105 11.26 8.41 20.84
N ALA A 106 10.59 7.29 21.07
CA ALA A 106 10.93 5.99 20.51
C ALA A 106 10.07 5.69 19.27
N TYR A 107 10.66 5.14 18.22
CA TYR A 107 10.00 4.86 16.94
C TYR A 107 9.96 3.37 16.63
N SER A 108 8.82 2.87 16.12
CA SER A 108 8.58 1.44 15.95
C SER A 108 9.55 0.75 14.99
N ASP A 109 9.88 1.39 13.86
CA ASP A 109 10.55 0.74 12.72
C ASP A 109 11.67 1.58 12.11
N HIS A 110 12.37 2.38 12.93
CA HIS A 110 13.40 3.28 12.41
C HIS A 110 14.59 2.49 11.80
N PRO A 111 15.02 2.79 10.56
CA PRO A 111 15.91 1.91 9.77
C PRO A 111 17.33 1.66 10.29
N LEU A 112 17.70 2.10 11.51
CA LEU A 112 19.10 2.17 11.94
C LEU A 112 19.40 1.62 13.35
N ASN A 113 18.50 0.87 14.00
CA ASN A 113 18.57 0.58 15.46
C ASN A 113 18.66 1.83 16.36
N ARG A 114 18.68 3.04 15.76
CA ARG A 114 18.45 4.33 16.39
C ARG A 114 16.96 4.58 16.40
N SER A 115 16.24 3.76 17.16
CA SER A 115 14.79 3.88 17.35
C SER A 115 14.45 5.02 18.30
N LEU A 116 15.36 5.96 18.55
CA LEU A 116 15.27 6.95 19.62
C LEU A 116 15.67 8.33 19.09
N GLY A 117 14.84 9.33 19.36
CA GLY A 117 15.15 10.75 19.13
C GLY A 117 16.17 11.29 20.13
N LEU A 118 16.52 12.57 19.99
CA LEU A 118 17.36 13.24 20.98
C LEU A 118 16.58 13.48 22.28
N ALA A 119 17.26 13.27 23.40
CA ALA A 119 16.69 13.52 24.72
C ALA A 119 16.54 15.04 24.96
N PHE A 120 15.42 15.44 25.56
CA PHE A 120 15.16 16.81 25.99
C PHE A 120 14.71 16.85 27.46
N ASP A 121 14.74 18.03 28.07
CA ASP A 121 14.34 18.20 29.48
C ASP A 121 12.83 18.03 29.66
N TYR A 122 12.45 17.15 30.58
CA TYR A 122 11.05 16.82 30.90
C TYR A 122 10.84 16.98 32.40
N ASN A 123 10.61 18.23 32.82
CA ASN A 123 10.47 18.59 34.23
C ASN A 123 9.03 18.44 34.75
N GLU A 124 8.06 18.54 33.85
CA GLU A 124 6.61 18.52 34.12
C GLU A 124 5.92 17.70 33.04
N THR A 125 4.69 17.28 33.32
CA THR A 125 3.84 16.63 32.31
C THR A 125 3.55 17.61 31.16
N LEU A 126 3.91 17.21 29.95
CA LEU A 126 3.71 18.00 28.74
C LEU A 126 2.48 17.50 27.99
N GLU A 127 1.63 18.44 27.57
CA GLU A 127 0.62 18.18 26.55
C GLU A 127 1.24 18.29 25.17
N VAL A 128 0.83 17.41 24.25
CA VAL A 128 1.33 17.38 22.87
C VAL A 128 0.22 17.81 21.93
N LEU A 129 0.45 18.91 21.21
CA LEU A 129 -0.44 19.44 20.19
C LEU A 129 0.16 19.19 18.80
N ILE A 130 -0.63 18.58 17.93
CA ILE A 130 -0.31 18.40 16.50
C ILE A 130 -1.17 19.40 15.72
N PRO A 131 -0.62 20.52 15.24
CA PRO A 131 -1.43 21.52 14.56
C PRO A 131 -1.94 20.99 13.20
N PRO A 132 -3.17 21.36 12.82
CA PRO A 132 -3.74 20.92 11.56
C PRO A 132 -2.95 21.49 10.37
N GLY A 133 -2.77 20.68 9.33
CA GLY A 133 -2.14 21.09 8.06
C GLY A 133 -0.62 20.96 8.00
N GLN A 134 0.09 20.88 9.13
CA GLN A 134 1.55 20.75 9.18
C GLN A 134 2.00 19.45 9.83
N ARG A 135 2.16 18.44 8.98
CA ARG A 135 2.47 17.09 9.43
C ARG A 135 3.96 16.95 9.75
N GLY A 136 4.23 16.42 10.93
CA GLY A 136 5.59 16.31 11.47
C GLY A 136 5.93 17.43 12.46
N LEU A 137 5.09 18.47 12.55
CA LEU A 137 5.22 19.49 13.58
C LEU A 137 4.53 19.05 14.88
N LEU A 138 5.24 19.08 16.00
CA LEU A 138 4.72 18.79 17.33
C LEU A 138 5.03 19.97 18.24
N ILE A 139 4.02 20.45 18.97
CA ILE A 139 4.18 21.45 20.03
C ILE A 139 3.99 20.73 21.36
N LEU A 140 5.01 20.77 22.22
CA LEU A 140 4.93 20.16 23.55
C LEU A 140 4.94 21.27 24.60
N TRP A 141 3.95 21.33 25.48
CA TRP A 141 3.82 22.46 26.40
C TRP A 141 3.33 22.04 27.78
N SER A 142 3.73 22.80 28.80
CA SER A 142 3.17 22.79 30.16
C SER A 142 2.98 24.23 30.64
N GLN A 143 2.66 24.42 31.92
CA GLN A 143 2.56 25.76 32.50
C GLN A 143 3.89 26.54 32.40
N ASN A 144 5.03 25.84 32.45
CA ASN A 144 6.35 26.48 32.55
C ASN A 144 7.28 26.16 31.37
N ASN A 145 6.90 25.25 30.47
CA ASN A 145 7.74 24.82 29.35
C ASN A 145 6.97 24.89 28.03
N LEU A 146 7.69 25.23 26.96
CA LEU A 146 7.17 25.22 25.60
C LEU A 146 8.27 24.80 24.64
N PHE A 147 8.01 23.70 23.95
CA PHE A 147 8.91 23.07 23.01
C PHE A 147 8.26 22.89 21.66
N LEU A 148 9.10 22.80 20.64
CA LEU A 148 8.73 22.56 19.26
C LEU A 148 9.58 21.42 18.68
N SER A 149 8.96 20.58 17.88
CA SER A 149 9.64 19.62 17.01
C SER A 149 9.13 19.76 15.59
N LEU A 150 10.02 19.93 14.63
CA LEU A 150 9.70 20.04 13.20
C LEU A 150 9.83 18.70 12.46
N ASN A 151 10.33 17.68 13.14
CA ASN A 151 10.70 16.38 12.57
C ASN A 151 10.11 15.22 13.39
N ALA A 152 8.86 15.39 13.81
CA ALA A 152 8.04 14.38 14.46
C ALA A 152 8.67 13.81 15.75
N GLY A 153 9.37 14.64 16.51
CA GLY A 153 9.95 14.30 17.81
C GLY A 153 11.41 13.83 17.76
N GLN A 154 12.07 13.84 16.59
CA GLN A 154 13.48 13.41 16.50
C GLN A 154 14.40 14.43 17.16
N ILE A 155 14.09 15.71 16.99
CA ILE A 155 14.73 16.84 17.65
C ILE A 155 13.63 17.69 18.27
N VAL A 156 13.78 18.01 19.55
CA VAL A 156 12.85 18.85 20.30
C VAL A 156 13.63 20.06 20.81
N GLU A 157 13.15 21.25 20.46
CA GLU A 157 13.81 22.52 20.74
C GLU A 157 12.94 23.40 21.63
N THR A 158 13.57 24.31 22.37
CA THR A 158 12.86 25.30 23.19
C THR A 158 12.45 26.49 22.35
N ILE A 159 11.23 26.99 22.55
CA ILE A 159 10.80 28.24 21.90
C ILE A 159 11.40 29.43 22.64
N GLN A 160 12.07 30.32 21.90
CA GLN A 160 12.75 31.48 22.45
C GLN A 160 11.78 32.66 22.66
N VAL A 161 12.05 33.51 23.64
CA VAL A 161 11.28 34.74 23.88
C VAL A 161 12.06 35.93 23.33
N GLN A 162 11.46 36.64 22.38
CA GLN A 162 12.04 37.80 21.71
C GLN A 162 11.37 39.11 22.14
N LYS A 163 12.15 40.19 22.08
CA LYS A 163 11.68 41.57 22.15
C LYS A 163 12.34 42.34 21.00
N GLY A 164 11.58 42.64 19.94
CA GLY A 164 12.16 43.08 18.67
C GLY A 164 13.04 42.03 18.03
N GLY A 165 14.12 42.44 17.37
CA GLY A 165 15.08 41.54 16.72
C GLY A 165 16.08 40.82 17.64
N GLN A 166 15.96 40.95 18.98
CA GLN A 166 16.87 40.34 19.95
C GLN A 166 16.18 39.28 20.81
N THR A 167 16.87 38.14 21.01
CA THR A 167 16.45 37.10 21.95
C THR A 167 16.62 37.60 23.38
N LEU A 168 15.50 37.80 24.09
CA LEU A 168 15.48 38.29 25.47
C LEU A 168 15.78 37.13 26.44
N HIS A 169 15.15 35.98 26.21
CA HIS A 169 15.36 34.76 27.00
C HIS A 169 15.42 33.52 26.10
N PRO A 170 16.30 32.56 26.41
CA PRO A 170 16.44 31.33 25.62
C PRO A 170 15.24 30.38 25.78
N SER A 171 14.42 30.55 26.81
CA SER A 171 13.21 29.74 27.04
C SER A 171 12.17 30.49 27.88
N ILE A 172 10.93 30.02 27.85
CA ILE A 172 9.81 30.53 28.69
C ILE A 172 10.11 30.36 30.18
N PHE A 173 10.70 29.22 30.57
CA PHE A 173 11.15 29.00 31.94
C PHE A 173 12.18 30.05 32.38
N GLY A 174 13.15 30.36 31.51
CA GLY A 174 14.15 31.41 31.77
C GLY A 174 13.58 32.82 31.80
N ALA A 175 12.39 33.03 31.22
CA ALA A 175 11.66 34.29 31.23
C ALA A 175 10.69 34.44 32.42
N ASN A 176 10.54 33.40 33.25
CA ASN A 176 9.58 33.34 34.36
C ASN A 176 8.13 33.66 33.93
N ILE A 177 7.70 33.09 32.81
CA ILE A 177 6.36 33.26 32.23
C ILE A 177 5.53 32.00 32.52
N THR A 178 4.28 32.17 32.98
CA THR A 178 3.37 31.03 33.21
C THR A 178 2.26 30.94 32.16
N ILE A 179 2.29 29.88 31.36
CA ILE A 179 1.33 29.64 30.27
C ILE A 179 -0.05 29.27 30.85
N HIS A 180 -1.09 29.95 30.39
CA HIS A 180 -2.48 29.62 30.69
C HIS A 180 -3.09 28.74 29.60
N THR A 181 -2.95 29.17 28.33
CA THR A 181 -3.48 28.44 27.17
C THR A 181 -2.67 28.79 25.92
N ILE A 182 -2.67 27.88 24.94
CA ILE A 182 -2.05 28.08 23.65
C ILE A 182 -3.05 27.79 22.53
N ALA A 183 -2.86 28.44 21.38
CA ALA A 183 -3.49 28.04 20.13
C ALA A 183 -2.44 27.99 19.03
N ALA A 184 -2.58 27.05 18.11
CA ALA A 184 -1.73 26.96 16.94
C ALA A 184 -2.58 26.73 15.70
N TYR A 185 -2.21 27.39 14.60
CA TYR A 185 -2.87 27.24 13.31
C TYR A 185 -1.87 27.47 12.17
N GLU A 186 -1.65 26.46 11.35
CA GLU A 186 -0.59 26.44 10.35
C GLU A 186 0.77 26.83 10.97
N ASN A 187 1.32 27.99 10.64
CA ASN A 187 2.57 28.53 11.21
C ASN A 187 2.37 29.43 12.43
N GLY A 188 1.15 29.86 12.72
CA GLY A 188 0.88 30.79 13.81
C GLY A 188 0.82 30.07 15.15
N LEU A 189 1.51 30.62 16.16
CA LEU A 189 1.40 30.20 17.55
C LEU A 189 0.98 31.41 18.39
N ALA A 190 -0.08 31.27 19.18
CA ALA A 190 -0.49 32.25 20.17
C ALA A 190 -0.42 31.64 21.57
N VAL A 191 0.11 32.41 22.52
CA VAL A 191 0.26 31.99 23.92
C VAL A 191 -0.33 33.08 24.81
N LEU A 192 -1.29 32.70 25.67
CA LEU A 192 -1.84 33.57 26.71
C LEU A 192 -1.29 33.12 28.05
N THR A 193 -0.80 34.08 28.84
CA THR A 193 -0.16 33.81 30.13
C THR A 193 -1.07 34.21 31.29
N ARG A 194 -0.77 33.73 32.51
CA ARG A 194 -1.55 34.09 33.71
C ARG A 194 -1.29 35.51 34.19
N GLU A 195 -0.19 36.11 33.75
CA GLU A 195 0.16 37.50 34.01
C GLU A 195 -0.52 38.48 33.04
N ASP A 196 -1.56 38.03 32.32
CA ASP A 196 -2.33 38.85 31.36
C ASP A 196 -1.48 39.38 30.19
N HIS A 197 -0.57 38.55 29.70
CA HIS A 197 0.21 38.85 28.52
C HIS A 197 -0.15 37.92 27.36
N LEU A 198 -0.30 38.52 26.17
CA LEU A 198 -0.48 37.80 24.93
C LEU A 198 0.85 37.76 24.15
N TYR A 199 1.23 36.58 23.68
CA TYR A 199 2.39 36.39 22.85
C TYR A 199 1.99 35.77 21.51
N TYR A 200 2.70 36.15 20.46
CA TYR A 200 2.58 35.58 19.13
C TYR A 200 3.94 35.09 18.64
N GLY A 201 3.96 33.92 18.03
CA GLY A 201 5.13 33.34 17.38
C GLY A 201 4.82 32.86 15.97
N SER A 202 5.84 32.88 15.12
CA SER A 202 5.83 32.17 13.85
C SER A 202 6.66 30.91 14.01
N LEU A 203 6.02 29.76 13.82
CA LEU A 203 6.65 28.44 13.80
C LEU A 203 7.41 28.32 12.49
N GLY A 204 8.70 28.66 12.52
CA GLY A 204 9.58 28.58 11.36
C GLY A 204 10.02 27.15 11.06
N VAL A 205 10.47 26.92 9.83
CA VAL A 205 10.94 25.59 9.36
C VAL A 205 12.42 25.33 9.74
N LEU A 206 13.14 26.33 10.23
CA LEU A 206 14.49 26.17 10.74
C LEU A 206 14.55 25.95 12.25
N SER A 207 15.32 24.95 12.64
CA SER A 207 15.85 24.77 13.99
C SER A 207 16.42 26.07 14.55
N GLY A 208 15.98 26.47 15.74
CA GLY A 208 16.41 27.67 16.45
C GLY A 208 15.80 28.99 15.98
N SER A 209 14.95 28.99 14.94
CA SER A 209 14.28 30.21 14.44
C SER A 209 12.92 30.49 15.08
N SER A 210 12.37 29.53 15.84
CA SER A 210 11.05 29.65 16.44
C SER A 210 11.09 30.51 17.71
N SER A 211 10.47 31.67 17.61
CA SER A 211 10.38 32.65 18.68
C SER A 211 8.94 33.11 18.91
N ILE A 212 8.70 33.62 20.12
CA ILE A 212 7.49 34.35 20.48
C ILE A 212 7.83 35.78 20.89
N ILE A 213 6.97 36.72 20.50
CA ILE A 213 7.08 38.15 20.82
C ILE A 213 5.86 38.54 21.66
N LYS A 214 6.10 39.31 22.71
CA LYS A 214 5.05 39.85 23.58
C LYS A 214 4.30 40.95 22.83
N PHE A 215 2.97 40.87 22.75
CA PHE A 215 2.13 41.95 22.25
C PHE A 215 1.97 43.06 23.31
N PRO A 216 1.60 44.29 22.90
CA PRO A 216 1.28 45.36 23.83
C PRO A 216 0.26 44.91 24.88
N ASP A 217 0.39 45.44 26.10
CA ASP A 217 -0.46 45.02 27.22
C ASP A 217 -1.94 45.29 26.89
N GLN A 218 -2.75 44.25 26.98
CA GLN A 218 -4.19 44.28 26.79
C GLN A 218 -4.81 43.50 27.94
N GLN A 219 -5.87 44.03 28.56
CA GLN A 219 -6.64 43.27 29.55
C GLN A 219 -7.51 42.25 28.84
N VAL A 220 -7.01 41.01 28.71
CA VAL A 220 -7.71 39.94 27.98
C VAL A 220 -7.79 38.63 28.75
N TRP A 221 -7.07 38.53 29.86
CA TRP A 221 -7.04 37.34 30.69
C TRP A 221 -8.30 37.20 31.54
N SER A 222 -8.81 35.97 31.55
CA SER A 222 -9.77 35.47 32.52
C SER A 222 -9.49 33.99 32.76
N GLN A 223 -9.94 33.43 33.88
CA GLN A 223 -9.71 32.02 34.21
C GLN A 223 -10.28 31.04 33.17
N GLY A 224 -11.31 31.46 32.42
CA GLY A 224 -11.94 30.66 31.36
C GLY A 224 -11.54 31.08 29.95
N ALA A 225 -10.56 31.97 29.78
CA ALA A 225 -10.16 32.48 28.48
C ALA A 225 -9.57 31.37 27.60
N ALA A 226 -10.04 31.28 26.36
CA ALA A 226 -9.52 30.35 25.36
C ALA A 226 -9.07 31.11 24.11
N LEU A 227 -8.03 30.59 23.46
CA LEU A 227 -7.50 31.13 22.20
C LEU A 227 -7.97 30.30 21.02
N MET A 228 -8.31 30.96 19.91
CA MET A 228 -8.64 30.31 18.65
C MET A 228 -8.22 31.18 17.47
N PHE A 229 -7.58 30.60 16.46
CA PHE A 229 -7.38 31.30 15.19
C PHE A 229 -8.64 31.20 14.32
N LEU A 230 -9.08 32.34 13.78
CA LEU A 230 -10.18 32.36 12.79
C LEU A 230 -9.67 32.07 11.38
N ASN A 231 -8.50 32.63 11.06
CA ASN A 231 -7.75 32.47 9.82
C ASN A 231 -6.32 32.97 10.05
N PRO A 232 -5.39 32.78 9.09
CA PRO A 232 -4.09 33.41 9.15
C PRO A 232 -4.26 34.93 9.38
N GLY A 233 -3.63 35.46 10.42
CA GLY A 233 -3.67 36.88 10.76
C GLY A 233 -4.75 37.35 11.73
N LYS A 234 -5.76 36.53 12.07
CA LYS A 234 -6.77 36.90 13.08
C LYS A 234 -6.86 35.88 14.21
N LEU A 235 -6.52 36.35 15.40
CA LEU A 235 -6.65 35.61 16.64
C LEU A 235 -7.94 36.04 17.35
N GLN A 236 -8.73 35.09 17.81
CA GLN A 236 -9.90 35.33 18.63
C GLN A 236 -9.66 34.80 20.05
N ILE A 237 -9.98 35.65 21.02
CA ILE A 237 -9.92 35.35 22.46
C ILE A 237 -11.37 35.24 22.92
N LEU A 238 -11.72 34.07 23.45
CA LEU A 238 -13.06 33.74 23.91
C LEU A 238 -13.05 33.70 25.43
N THR A 239 -13.83 34.59 26.06
CA THR A 239 -14.02 34.61 27.52
C THR A 239 -15.46 34.24 27.83
N PRO A 240 -15.71 33.18 28.62
CA PRO A 240 -17.07 32.79 28.98
C PRO A 240 -17.71 33.88 29.83
N LEU A 241 -18.91 34.30 29.45
CA LEU A 241 -19.76 35.20 30.23
C LEU A 241 -20.72 34.33 31.05
N PRO A 242 -20.60 34.32 32.39
CA PRO A 242 -21.52 33.56 33.23
C PRO A 242 -22.92 34.20 33.16
N ASP A 243 -23.92 33.42 32.73
CA ASP A 243 -25.32 33.79 32.85
C ASP A 243 -25.89 33.16 34.12
N ALA A 244 -26.37 33.98 35.05
CA ALA A 244 -27.00 33.52 36.28
C ALA A 244 -28.38 32.86 36.05
N ALA A 245 -29.00 33.10 34.88
CA ALA A 245 -30.35 32.64 34.55
C ALA A 245 -30.38 31.40 33.63
N SER A 246 -29.26 31.00 33.03
CA SER A 246 -29.19 29.89 32.06
C SER A 246 -27.92 29.07 32.20
N PRO A 247 -27.96 27.73 32.05
CA PRO A 247 -26.76 26.89 31.97
C PRO A 247 -26.01 27.03 30.63
N VAL A 248 -26.48 27.86 29.71
CA VAL A 248 -25.84 28.13 28.41
C VAL A 248 -24.81 29.23 28.60
N TYR A 249 -23.56 28.95 28.24
CA TYR A 249 -22.49 29.95 28.23
C TYR A 249 -22.60 30.82 26.96
N ASP A 250 -22.67 32.14 27.14
CA ASP A 250 -22.31 33.10 26.10
C ASP A 250 -20.81 33.40 26.19
N PHE A 251 -20.21 33.91 25.12
CA PHE A 251 -18.78 34.20 25.06
C PHE A 251 -18.54 35.63 24.60
N GLN A 252 -17.81 36.39 25.41
CA GLN A 252 -17.21 37.63 24.95
C GLN A 252 -16.09 37.30 23.95
N LYS A 253 -16.17 37.90 22.76
CA LYS A 253 -15.23 37.66 21.66
C LYS A 253 -14.36 38.89 21.45
N CYS A 254 -13.07 38.77 21.72
CA CYS A 254 -12.09 39.80 21.34
C CYS A 254 -11.30 39.30 20.12
N VAL A 255 -11.22 40.11 19.06
CA VAL A 255 -10.48 39.75 17.84
C VAL A 255 -9.25 40.63 17.72
N VAL A 256 -8.08 40.00 17.73
CA VAL A 256 -6.78 40.65 17.56
C VAL A 256 -6.32 40.47 16.12
N ASN A 257 -6.04 41.59 15.45
CA ASN A 257 -5.41 41.59 14.13
C ASN A 257 -3.89 41.53 14.31
N ILE A 258 -3.33 40.35 14.07
CA ILE A 258 -1.92 40.03 14.30
C ILE A 258 -1.02 40.93 13.45
N GLN A 259 -1.35 41.11 12.17
CA GLN A 259 -0.55 41.94 11.27
C GLN A 259 -0.53 43.40 11.74
N ALA A 260 -1.68 43.94 12.13
CA ALA A 260 -1.76 45.31 12.63
C ALA A 260 -0.95 45.49 13.93
N THR A 261 -1.00 44.52 14.85
CA THR A 261 -0.24 44.55 16.10
C THR A 261 1.26 44.41 15.86
N LEU A 262 1.71 43.53 14.96
CA LEU A 262 3.14 43.35 14.65
C LEU A 262 3.76 44.56 13.94
N MET A 263 2.97 45.37 13.25
CA MET A 263 3.43 46.60 12.61
C MET A 263 3.54 47.78 13.59
N ASP A 264 3.25 47.58 14.88
CA ASP A 264 3.48 48.59 15.91
C ASP A 264 4.99 48.94 16.00
N PRO A 265 5.37 50.23 15.90
CA PRO A 265 6.76 50.66 16.00
C PRO A 265 7.47 50.17 17.27
N ASP A 266 6.75 50.03 18.38
CA ASP A 266 7.32 49.62 19.67
C ASP A 266 7.84 48.18 19.65
N LEU A 267 7.30 47.33 18.77
CA LEU A 267 7.73 45.94 18.62
C LEU A 267 9.00 45.78 17.77
N HIS A 268 9.45 46.80 17.05
CA HIS A 268 10.68 46.77 16.23
C HIS A 268 10.76 45.58 15.26
N VAL A 269 9.63 45.19 14.65
CA VAL A 269 9.54 44.05 13.72
C VAL A 269 9.83 44.52 12.29
N GLU A 270 10.75 43.84 11.59
CA GLU A 270 11.02 44.10 10.17
C GLU A 270 9.82 43.76 9.28
N LYS A 271 9.67 44.48 8.17
CA LYS A 271 8.65 44.18 7.16
C LYS A 271 9.00 42.88 6.43
N CYS A 272 7.97 42.10 6.10
CA CYS A 272 8.13 40.85 5.38
C CYS A 272 8.87 41.06 4.04
N LYS A 273 9.97 40.33 3.84
CA LYS A 273 10.84 40.40 2.65
C LYS A 273 10.26 39.72 1.41
N ILE A 274 9.21 38.93 1.58
CA ILE A 274 8.55 38.18 0.51
C ILE A 274 7.27 38.92 0.11
N GLU A 275 7.02 38.98 -1.18
CA GLU A 275 5.75 39.49 -1.72
C GLU A 275 4.75 38.34 -1.93
N LEU A 276 5.20 37.28 -2.61
CA LEU A 276 4.35 36.16 -2.96
C LEU A 276 5.13 34.83 -3.00
N MET A 277 4.48 33.77 -2.51
CA MET A 277 4.95 32.39 -2.63
C MET A 277 3.75 31.49 -2.94
N TYR A 278 3.85 30.70 -4.00
CA TYR A 278 2.81 29.73 -4.36
C TYR A 278 3.40 28.52 -5.10
N GLY A 279 2.70 27.39 -5.07
CA GLY A 279 3.14 26.17 -5.74
C GLY A 279 1.96 25.38 -6.28
N ASN A 280 2.15 24.70 -7.41
CA ASN A 280 1.10 23.89 -8.04
C ASN A 280 0.70 22.66 -7.20
N PHE A 281 1.50 22.33 -6.20
CA PHE A 281 1.36 21.18 -5.30
C PHE A 281 0.70 21.52 -3.96
N GLU A 282 0.49 22.81 -3.66
CA GLU A 282 0.01 23.25 -2.36
C GLU A 282 -1.34 22.60 -2.02
N GLY A 283 -1.44 22.00 -0.83
CA GLY A 283 -2.68 21.38 -0.37
C GLY A 283 -3.07 20.11 -1.14
N LYS A 284 -2.16 19.53 -1.95
CA LYS A 284 -2.42 18.31 -2.72
C LYS A 284 -1.71 17.10 -2.11
N MET A 285 -2.29 15.94 -2.43
CA MET A 285 -1.70 14.65 -2.14
C MET A 285 -1.25 14.00 -3.45
N TYR A 286 -0.03 13.50 -3.48
CA TYR A 286 0.53 12.74 -4.60
C TYR A 286 0.82 11.32 -4.18
N THR A 287 0.64 10.38 -5.10
CA THR A 287 1.04 8.98 -4.90
C THR A 287 2.22 8.67 -5.80
N MET A 288 3.25 8.05 -5.25
CA MET A 288 4.44 7.62 -5.96
C MET A 288 4.64 6.12 -5.72
N ASP A 289 4.50 5.35 -6.79
CA ASP A 289 4.84 3.93 -6.76
C ASP A 289 6.35 3.72 -6.98
N MET A 290 6.82 2.48 -6.89
CA MET A 290 8.19 2.08 -7.17
C MET A 290 8.66 2.59 -8.54
N ASN A 291 9.94 2.97 -8.61
CA ASN A 291 10.60 3.53 -9.78
C ASN A 291 9.99 4.82 -10.36
N SER A 292 8.97 5.40 -9.73
CA SER A 292 8.31 6.61 -10.20
C SER A 292 9.07 7.87 -9.78
N GLN A 293 8.96 8.94 -10.58
CA GLN A 293 9.52 10.27 -10.29
C GLN A 293 8.39 11.29 -10.24
N LEU A 294 8.43 12.18 -9.26
CA LEU A 294 7.50 13.30 -9.16
C LEU A 294 8.28 14.61 -9.29
N GLU A 295 7.78 15.51 -10.13
CA GLU A 295 8.34 16.85 -10.29
C GLU A 295 7.28 17.88 -9.92
N VAL A 296 7.64 18.78 -9.01
CA VAL A 296 6.77 19.88 -8.58
C VAL A 296 7.55 21.18 -8.60
N THR A 297 6.83 22.30 -8.67
CA THR A 297 7.44 23.63 -8.79
C THR A 297 6.80 24.61 -7.82
N ALA A 298 7.64 25.47 -7.23
CA ALA A 298 7.22 26.62 -6.45
C ALA A 298 7.74 27.90 -7.10
N VAL A 299 6.95 28.98 -6.99
CA VAL A 299 7.30 30.32 -7.44
C VAL A 299 7.47 31.21 -6.22
N LEU A 300 8.54 32.01 -6.23
CA LEU A 300 8.94 32.90 -5.14
C LEU A 300 9.20 34.29 -5.72
N ILE A 301 8.57 35.31 -5.12
CA ILE A 301 8.72 36.71 -5.49
C ILE A 301 9.18 37.49 -4.25
N PRO A 302 10.45 37.92 -4.17
CA PRO A 302 10.91 38.85 -3.15
C PRO A 302 10.39 40.26 -3.40
N ARG A 303 10.38 41.06 -2.33
CA ARG A 303 10.29 42.51 -2.45
C ARG A 303 11.56 43.09 -3.08
N PRO A 304 11.49 44.31 -3.67
CA PRO A 304 12.68 45.00 -4.16
C PRO A 304 13.80 45.03 -3.10
N ASP A 305 15.02 44.76 -3.56
CA ASP A 305 16.25 44.73 -2.74
C ASP A 305 16.27 43.69 -1.60
N ALA A 306 15.32 42.75 -1.57
CA ALA A 306 15.30 41.66 -0.61
C ALA A 306 15.86 40.35 -1.21
N SER A 307 16.60 39.61 -0.39
CA SER A 307 17.09 38.27 -0.72
C SER A 307 16.31 37.22 0.05
N LEU A 308 15.97 36.11 -0.61
CA LEU A 308 15.26 34.97 0.00
C LEU A 308 16.17 33.76 0.03
N ILE A 309 16.12 33.02 1.13
CA ILE A 309 16.81 31.74 1.27
C ILE A 309 15.72 30.65 1.34
N PRO A 310 15.29 30.10 0.19
CA PRO A 310 14.27 29.06 0.17
C PRO A 310 14.82 27.75 0.70
N GLN A 311 13.99 27.08 1.48
CA GLN A 311 14.30 25.81 2.11
C GLN A 311 13.24 24.78 1.73
N VAL A 312 13.70 23.61 1.29
CA VAL A 312 12.85 22.48 0.96
C VAL A 312 13.16 21.34 1.91
N MET A 313 12.14 20.84 2.58
CA MET A 313 12.26 19.75 3.54
C MET A 313 11.33 18.60 3.17
N VAL A 314 11.76 17.40 3.53
CA VAL A 314 10.93 16.20 3.55
C VAL A 314 10.90 15.64 4.97
N SER A 315 9.72 15.32 5.48
CA SER A 315 9.61 14.77 6.84
C SER A 315 10.24 13.39 6.98
N ASN A 316 10.20 12.57 5.92
CA ASN A 316 10.77 11.23 5.91
C ASN A 316 11.88 11.10 4.83
N PRO A 317 13.12 11.52 5.14
CA PRO A 317 14.24 11.45 4.21
C PRO A 317 14.74 10.01 3.98
N TYR A 318 14.35 9.05 4.82
CA TYR A 318 14.71 7.64 4.66
C TYR A 318 13.93 6.96 3.54
N SER A 319 12.71 7.42 3.27
CA SER A 319 11.86 6.90 2.19
C SER A 319 11.89 7.77 0.94
N LEU A 320 11.92 9.10 1.10
CA LEU A 320 11.84 10.06 0.00
C LEU A 320 13.12 10.87 -0.10
N GLY A 321 13.79 10.79 -1.24
CA GLY A 321 14.87 11.71 -1.55
C GLY A 321 14.38 12.89 -2.38
N LEU A 322 15.03 14.03 -2.18
CA LEU A 322 14.73 15.28 -2.87
C LEU A 322 15.98 15.81 -3.59
N LYS A 323 15.76 16.44 -4.74
CA LYS A 323 16.75 17.26 -5.43
C LYS A 323 16.08 18.55 -5.87
N THR A 324 16.70 19.68 -5.54
CA THR A 324 16.17 21.00 -5.83
C THR A 324 17.09 21.77 -6.76
N SER A 325 16.51 22.64 -7.57
CA SER A 325 17.23 23.65 -8.31
C SER A 325 16.39 24.91 -8.42
N ILE A 326 17.04 26.07 -8.27
CA ILE A 326 16.41 27.38 -8.34
C ILE A 326 16.97 28.14 -9.54
N TYR A 327 16.09 28.79 -10.29
CA TYR A 327 16.46 29.63 -11.43
C TYR A 327 15.62 30.90 -11.44
N GLU A 328 16.23 31.99 -11.90
CA GLU A 328 15.52 33.20 -12.29
C GLU A 328 14.74 32.90 -13.58
N SER A 329 13.43 33.11 -13.54
CA SER A 329 12.56 32.75 -14.66
C SER A 329 12.13 33.96 -15.48
N ASP A 330 11.70 35.03 -14.83
CA ASP A 330 11.16 36.24 -15.49
C ASP A 330 11.10 37.40 -14.50
N ASN A 331 10.62 38.57 -14.94
CA ASN A 331 10.29 39.69 -14.07
C ASN A 331 8.77 39.92 -14.05
N THR A 332 8.25 40.36 -12.91
CA THR A 332 6.86 40.83 -12.81
C THR A 332 6.69 42.16 -13.56
N TYR A 333 5.44 42.56 -13.82
CA TYR A 333 5.13 43.88 -14.40
C TYR A 333 5.70 45.06 -13.60
N GLU A 334 5.91 44.87 -12.29
CA GLU A 334 6.50 45.85 -11.37
C GLU A 334 8.03 45.81 -11.34
N GLY A 335 8.66 44.88 -12.07
CA GLY A 335 10.12 44.75 -12.15
C GLY A 335 10.76 43.81 -11.13
N ASN A 336 9.98 43.19 -10.23
CA ASN A 336 10.50 42.21 -9.26
C ASN A 336 10.91 40.90 -9.96
N VAL A 337 12.05 40.33 -9.57
CA VAL A 337 12.57 39.08 -10.11
C VAL A 337 11.73 37.90 -9.64
N LEU A 338 11.31 37.04 -10.56
CA LEU A 338 10.55 35.82 -10.29
C LEU A 338 11.48 34.62 -10.26
N TYR A 339 11.59 33.98 -9.10
CA TYR A 339 12.35 32.74 -8.92
C TYR A 339 11.45 31.52 -9.05
N LYS A 340 11.89 30.54 -9.84
CA LYS A 340 11.26 29.22 -9.93
C LYS A 340 12.14 28.17 -9.25
N LEU A 341 11.56 27.50 -8.27
CA LEU A 341 12.16 26.39 -7.53
C LEU A 341 11.60 25.08 -8.08
N TYR A 342 12.45 24.32 -8.76
CA TYR A 342 12.14 22.98 -9.25
C TYR A 342 12.51 21.95 -8.19
N ILE A 343 11.59 21.06 -7.89
CA ILE A 343 11.74 20.03 -6.87
C ILE A 343 11.47 18.67 -7.53
N ARG A 344 12.50 17.84 -7.59
CA ARG A 344 12.43 16.46 -8.06
C ARG A 344 12.44 15.52 -6.87
N LEU A 345 11.45 14.67 -6.81
CA LEU A 345 11.28 13.65 -5.78
C LEU A 345 11.40 12.26 -6.41
N LYS A 346 12.13 11.39 -5.73
CA LYS A 346 12.19 9.94 -6.00
C LYS A 346 12.33 9.20 -4.68
N GLN A 347 12.03 7.92 -4.69
CA GLN A 347 12.32 7.08 -3.54
C GLN A 347 13.82 7.08 -3.25
N GLN A 348 14.16 7.17 -1.98
CA GLN A 348 15.53 7.33 -1.51
C GLN A 348 16.44 6.19 -1.99
N HIS A 349 15.91 4.97 -2.04
CA HIS A 349 16.64 3.79 -2.53
C HIS A 349 17.11 3.93 -4.00
N HIS A 350 16.45 4.76 -4.82
CA HIS A 350 16.80 4.95 -6.22
C HIS A 350 17.65 6.21 -6.48
N TRP A 351 17.88 7.05 -5.46
CA TRP A 351 18.74 8.24 -5.62
C TRP A 351 20.23 7.90 -5.65
N GLY A 352 20.66 6.83 -4.98
CA GLY A 352 22.06 6.38 -4.96
C GLY A 352 23.06 7.33 -4.26
N TRP A 353 22.59 8.43 -3.67
CA TRP A 353 23.43 9.43 -2.99
C TRP A 353 23.69 9.14 -1.51
N PHE A 354 22.85 8.31 -0.90
CA PHE A 354 22.93 8.03 0.52
C PHE A 354 23.37 6.58 0.74
N ASP A 355 24.05 6.38 1.87
CA ASP A 355 24.46 5.05 2.32
C ASP A 355 23.24 4.10 2.29
N PRO A 356 23.35 2.85 1.81
CA PRO A 356 22.26 1.88 1.84
C PRO A 356 21.63 1.72 3.23
N ASN A 357 22.39 1.96 4.29
CA ASN A 357 21.92 1.94 5.68
C ASN A 357 21.04 3.15 6.04
N PHE A 358 21.01 4.21 5.22
CA PHE A 358 20.15 5.38 5.37
C PHE A 358 18.87 5.26 4.49
N THR A 359 18.31 4.05 4.39
CA THR A 359 17.07 3.83 3.63
C THR A 359 16.04 3.05 4.45
N SER A 360 14.77 3.45 4.35
CA SER A 360 13.66 2.67 4.90
C SER A 360 13.45 1.41 4.07
N SER A 361 12.83 0.38 4.66
CA SER A 361 12.49 -0.83 3.90
C SER A 361 11.55 -0.50 2.73
N ILE A 362 12.02 -0.70 1.50
CA ILE A 362 11.22 -0.57 0.27
C ILE A 362 10.02 -1.53 0.24
N LYS A 363 9.99 -2.54 1.12
CA LYS A 363 8.86 -3.46 1.22
C LYS A 363 7.61 -2.81 1.80
N ARG A 364 7.73 -1.74 2.59
CA ARG A 364 6.57 -1.10 3.22
C ARG A 364 6.23 0.22 2.53
N PRO A 365 4.94 0.49 2.26
CA PRO A 365 4.54 1.82 1.84
C PRO A 365 4.77 2.80 2.99
N THR A 366 5.16 4.01 2.66
CA THR A 366 5.44 5.06 3.64
C THR A 366 4.88 6.39 3.14
N MET A 367 5.00 7.41 3.97
CA MET A 367 4.58 8.75 3.67
C MET A 367 5.66 9.73 4.07
N SER A 368 5.66 10.82 3.34
CA SER A 368 6.49 11.97 3.61
C SER A 368 5.70 13.22 3.26
N THR A 369 6.01 14.31 3.93
CA THR A 369 5.46 15.63 3.62
C THR A 369 6.55 16.44 2.98
N LEU A 370 6.23 17.10 1.88
CA LEU A 370 7.08 18.08 1.23
C LEU A 370 6.69 19.45 1.77
N THR A 371 7.66 20.16 2.35
CA THR A 371 7.46 21.52 2.86
C THR A 371 8.45 22.46 2.19
N VAL A 372 7.95 23.57 1.66
CA VAL A 372 8.77 24.67 1.15
C VAL A 372 8.46 25.93 1.97
N ASP A 373 9.49 26.51 2.56
CA ASP A 373 9.39 27.79 3.28
C ASP A 373 10.66 28.61 3.08
N ILE A 374 10.70 29.82 3.62
CA ILE A 374 11.84 30.72 3.56
C ILE A 374 12.55 30.75 4.92
N ALA A 375 13.87 30.56 4.89
CA ALA A 375 14.72 30.48 6.07
C ALA A 375 14.85 31.82 6.82
N ASN A 376 14.97 32.91 6.07
CA ASN A 376 15.13 34.27 6.59
C ASN A 376 13.79 35.03 6.60
N LYS A 377 12.70 34.33 6.93
CA LYS A 377 11.34 34.87 6.97
C LYS A 377 11.09 35.63 8.26
N GLU A 378 10.59 36.85 8.15
CA GLU A 378 10.21 37.66 9.30
C GLU A 378 8.89 37.19 9.92
N ILE A 379 8.73 37.39 11.24
CA ILE A 379 7.46 37.11 11.95
C ILE A 379 6.28 37.94 11.41
N SER A 380 6.56 39.06 10.73
CA SER A 380 5.56 39.90 10.04
C SER A 380 5.00 39.31 8.76
N CYS A 381 5.53 38.18 8.28
CA CYS A 381 5.01 37.43 7.14
C CYS A 381 3.79 36.57 7.54
N VAL A 382 2.77 37.17 8.18
CA VAL A 382 1.66 36.43 8.82
C VAL A 382 0.79 35.69 7.81
N ASP A 383 0.58 36.27 6.63
CA ASP A 383 -0.26 35.68 5.58
C ASP A 383 0.49 34.66 4.70
N LEU A 384 1.81 34.53 4.87
CA LEU A 384 2.62 33.58 4.12
C LEU A 384 2.77 32.29 4.91
N LYS A 385 1.96 31.30 4.56
CA LYS A 385 2.09 29.93 5.05
C LYS A 385 3.13 29.14 4.22
N PRO A 386 3.73 28.08 4.78
CA PRO A 386 4.66 27.25 4.03
C PRO A 386 3.88 26.40 3.03
N LEU A 387 4.45 26.17 1.85
CA LEU A 387 3.82 25.33 0.85
C LEU A 387 4.00 23.87 1.27
N THR A 388 2.90 23.16 1.52
CA THR A 388 2.93 21.76 1.92
C THR A 388 2.21 20.86 0.91
N ALA A 389 2.78 19.69 0.67
CA ALA A 389 2.14 18.57 -0.03
C ALA A 389 2.38 17.26 0.71
N LEU A 390 1.42 16.35 0.61
CA LEU A 390 1.55 15.02 1.15
C LEU A 390 1.95 14.04 0.05
N ILE A 391 3.04 13.31 0.26
CA ILE A 391 3.55 12.33 -0.70
C ILE A 391 3.35 10.95 -0.09
N SER A 392 2.41 10.18 -0.67
CA SER A 392 2.25 8.77 -0.38
C SER A 392 3.19 7.96 -1.26
N ILE A 393 4.09 7.22 -0.64
CA ILE A 393 5.01 6.30 -1.30
C ILE A 393 4.39 4.93 -1.17
N GLY A 394 3.65 4.49 -2.18
CA GLY A 394 2.73 3.37 -2.05
C GLY A 394 2.03 3.02 -3.34
N CYS A 395 0.93 2.26 -3.22
CA CYS A 395 0.20 1.77 -4.38
C CYS A 395 -0.54 2.89 -5.11
N ASP A 396 -0.16 3.12 -6.36
CA ASP A 396 -0.91 3.91 -7.32
C ASP A 396 -2.08 3.11 -7.90
N ARG A 397 -3.30 3.46 -7.48
CA ARG A 397 -4.54 2.76 -7.87
C ARG A 397 -4.92 2.93 -9.33
N GLU A 398 -4.28 3.84 -10.06
CA GLU A 398 -4.52 4.01 -11.50
C GLU A 398 -3.80 2.96 -12.35
N LYS A 399 -2.87 2.19 -11.75
CA LYS A 399 -2.17 1.10 -12.43
C LYS A 399 -3.06 -0.13 -12.60
N LYS A 400 -3.06 -0.68 -13.81
CA LYS A 400 -3.76 -1.94 -14.13
C LYS A 400 -2.91 -2.82 -15.05
N LEU A 401 -3.11 -4.13 -14.94
CA LEU A 401 -2.49 -5.11 -15.81
C LEU A 401 -3.42 -5.52 -16.93
N ILE A 402 -2.89 -5.55 -18.15
CA ILE A 402 -3.57 -6.10 -19.33
C ILE A 402 -2.69 -7.20 -19.93
N VAL A 403 -3.28 -8.36 -20.20
CA VAL A 403 -2.57 -9.46 -20.89
C VAL A 403 -2.81 -9.32 -22.38
N GLN A 404 -1.73 -9.28 -23.17
CA GLN A 404 -1.84 -9.16 -24.62
C GLN A 404 -2.58 -10.36 -25.21
N ASN A 405 -3.54 -10.07 -26.10
CA ASN A 405 -4.29 -11.06 -26.85
C ASN A 405 -4.26 -10.73 -28.36
N LYS A 406 -3.11 -10.96 -29.00
CA LYS A 406 -2.92 -10.66 -30.43
C LYS A 406 -3.71 -11.61 -31.34
N ILE A 407 -3.80 -12.89 -30.95
CA ILE A 407 -4.54 -13.93 -31.68
C ILE A 407 -5.51 -14.56 -30.70
N SER A 408 -6.80 -14.30 -30.90
CA SER A 408 -7.89 -14.87 -30.10
C SER A 408 -8.55 -16.04 -30.82
N ALA A 409 -9.19 -16.91 -30.06
CA ALA A 409 -9.99 -18.01 -30.59
C ALA A 409 -11.13 -17.52 -31.50
N CYS A 410 -11.67 -16.33 -31.23
CA CYS A 410 -12.66 -15.68 -32.08
C CYS A 410 -12.08 -15.23 -33.42
N SER A 411 -10.94 -14.54 -33.40
CA SER A 411 -10.27 -14.07 -34.63
C SER A 411 -9.81 -15.22 -35.54
N ALA A 412 -9.51 -16.38 -34.95
CA ALA A 412 -9.12 -17.58 -35.69
C ALA A 412 -10.33 -18.44 -36.12
N GLY A 413 -11.57 -18.02 -35.82
CA GLY A 413 -12.79 -18.76 -36.16
C GLY A 413 -13.01 -20.05 -35.37
N VAL A 414 -12.30 -20.25 -34.26
CA VAL A 414 -12.42 -21.44 -33.40
C VAL A 414 -13.65 -21.34 -32.49
N LEU A 415 -13.95 -20.14 -32.00
CA LEU A 415 -15.14 -19.84 -31.19
C LEU A 415 -15.91 -18.67 -31.81
N ASP A 416 -17.24 -18.72 -31.76
CA ASP A 416 -18.08 -17.60 -32.22
C ASP A 416 -18.31 -16.60 -31.07
N PRO A 417 -17.92 -15.32 -31.21
CA PRO A 417 -18.17 -14.31 -30.20
C PRO A 417 -19.66 -14.14 -29.85
N ARG A 418 -20.58 -14.37 -30.80
CA ARG A 418 -22.04 -14.28 -30.54
C ARG A 418 -22.49 -15.37 -29.57
N VAL A 419 -21.95 -16.57 -29.71
CA VAL A 419 -22.24 -17.71 -28.82
C VAL A 419 -21.66 -17.45 -27.43
N LEU A 420 -20.46 -16.89 -27.34
CA LEU A 420 -19.86 -16.54 -26.05
C LEU A 420 -20.64 -15.45 -25.29
N GLN A 421 -21.26 -14.52 -26.00
CA GLN A 421 -22.10 -13.47 -25.41
C GLN A 421 -23.42 -13.99 -24.83
N ASP A 422 -23.92 -15.12 -25.33
CA ASP A 422 -25.20 -15.71 -24.94
C ASP A 422 -25.06 -16.73 -23.80
N ASN A 423 -24.60 -16.27 -22.62
CA ASN A 423 -24.46 -17.06 -21.40
C ASN A 423 -23.78 -18.44 -21.61
N TYR A 424 -22.68 -18.43 -22.36
CA TYR A 424 -21.98 -19.65 -22.73
C TYR A 424 -21.50 -20.44 -21.51
N THR A 425 -21.79 -21.75 -21.49
CA THR A 425 -21.28 -22.68 -20.48
C THR A 425 -20.41 -23.74 -21.12
N TYR A 426 -19.35 -24.15 -20.42
CA TYR A 426 -18.49 -25.26 -20.85
C TYR A 426 -18.28 -26.26 -19.71
N VAL A 427 -17.96 -27.51 -20.09
CA VAL A 427 -17.84 -28.63 -19.15
C VAL A 427 -16.37 -29.00 -18.95
N ILE A 428 -15.94 -29.05 -17.70
CA ILE A 428 -14.65 -29.58 -17.29
C ILE A 428 -14.84 -31.01 -16.76
N LYS A 429 -14.17 -31.98 -17.37
CA LYS A 429 -14.31 -33.40 -17.02
C LYS A 429 -13.73 -33.69 -15.64
N LYS A 430 -14.37 -34.58 -14.87
CA LYS A 430 -13.98 -34.99 -13.50
C LYS A 430 -12.51 -35.43 -13.31
N GLY A 431 -11.83 -35.87 -14.36
CA GLY A 431 -10.42 -36.29 -14.31
C GLY A 431 -9.40 -35.16 -14.56
N SER A 432 -9.86 -33.96 -14.92
CA SER A 432 -9.00 -32.87 -15.40
C SER A 432 -8.75 -31.77 -14.38
N TYR A 433 -9.48 -31.75 -13.25
CA TYR A 433 -9.40 -30.71 -12.23
C TYR A 433 -9.40 -31.30 -10.82
N ASP A 434 -8.98 -30.51 -9.84
CA ASP A 434 -9.03 -30.88 -8.43
C ASP A 434 -9.54 -29.73 -7.55
N LEU A 435 -10.28 -30.05 -6.49
CA LEU A 435 -10.99 -29.05 -5.67
C LEU A 435 -10.09 -28.32 -4.66
N GLY A 436 -8.79 -28.62 -4.64
CA GLY A 436 -7.77 -27.99 -3.80
C GLY A 436 -6.95 -28.99 -2.96
N PRO A 437 -5.90 -28.52 -2.26
CA PRO A 437 -5.08 -29.38 -1.41
C PRO A 437 -5.92 -29.94 -0.24
N GLY A 438 -5.97 -31.27 -0.10
CA GLY A 438 -6.68 -31.95 0.99
C GLY A 438 -8.16 -32.25 0.73
N ARG A 439 -8.68 -32.00 -0.48
CA ARG A 439 -10.04 -32.38 -0.88
C ARG A 439 -10.03 -33.62 -1.77
N GLU A 440 -11.09 -34.41 -1.71
CA GLU A 440 -11.27 -35.60 -2.56
C GLU A 440 -11.28 -35.24 -4.05
N SER A 441 -10.82 -36.17 -4.88
CA SER A 441 -10.89 -36.07 -6.34
C SER A 441 -12.33 -35.79 -6.79
N ALA A 442 -12.49 -34.97 -7.84
CA ALA A 442 -13.79 -34.58 -8.35
C ALA A 442 -14.69 -35.81 -8.68
N LYS A 443 -15.92 -35.82 -8.13
CA LYS A 443 -16.88 -36.93 -8.28
C LYS A 443 -17.72 -36.84 -9.57
N GLY A 444 -17.84 -35.65 -10.16
CA GLY A 444 -18.65 -35.38 -11.35
C GLY A 444 -18.01 -34.31 -12.24
N ASP A 445 -18.58 -34.11 -13.42
CA ASP A 445 -18.13 -33.05 -14.33
C ASP A 445 -18.58 -31.67 -13.81
N LEU A 446 -17.76 -30.65 -14.04
CA LEU A 446 -18.03 -29.29 -13.61
C LEU A 446 -18.57 -28.46 -14.79
N LEU A 447 -19.79 -27.95 -14.65
CA LEU A 447 -20.37 -26.99 -15.60
C LEU A 447 -19.97 -25.57 -15.17
N VAL A 448 -19.27 -24.85 -16.04
CA VAL A 448 -18.76 -23.50 -15.78
C VAL A 448 -19.40 -22.51 -16.72
N SER A 449 -19.93 -21.41 -16.18
CA SER A 449 -20.40 -20.27 -16.97
C SER A 449 -19.23 -19.36 -17.33
N TYR A 450 -19.09 -18.99 -18.60
CA TYR A 450 -18.03 -18.11 -19.10
C TYR A 450 -18.48 -16.64 -19.10
N PRO A 451 -17.90 -15.77 -18.26
CA PRO A 451 -18.29 -14.37 -18.19
C PRO A 451 -17.62 -13.57 -19.32
N PHE A 452 -18.27 -13.54 -20.49
CA PHE A 452 -17.73 -12.84 -21.67
C PHE A 452 -17.51 -11.34 -21.47
N LYS A 453 -18.34 -10.69 -20.63
CA LYS A 453 -18.18 -9.25 -20.33
C LYS A 453 -16.84 -8.92 -19.67
N ASP A 454 -16.31 -9.85 -18.89
CA ASP A 454 -15.10 -9.64 -18.10
C ASP A 454 -13.85 -10.09 -18.86
N PHE A 455 -13.95 -11.20 -19.61
CA PHE A 455 -12.79 -11.83 -20.27
C PHE A 455 -12.70 -11.59 -21.78
N GLY A 456 -13.78 -11.16 -22.42
CA GLY A 456 -13.85 -11.02 -23.88
C GLY A 456 -13.63 -12.35 -24.60
N CYS A 457 -12.91 -12.32 -25.72
CA CYS A 457 -12.55 -13.52 -26.47
C CYS A 457 -11.27 -14.17 -25.91
N PRO A 458 -11.25 -15.49 -25.63
CA PRO A 458 -10.05 -16.16 -25.13
C PRO A 458 -8.86 -16.05 -26.10
N GLY A 459 -7.64 -15.87 -25.55
CA GLY A 459 -6.41 -15.96 -26.35
C GLY A 459 -6.16 -17.37 -26.87
N LEU A 460 -5.63 -17.52 -28.08
CA LEU A 460 -5.44 -18.83 -28.71
C LEU A 460 -4.04 -19.38 -28.46
N VAL A 461 -3.94 -20.60 -27.93
CA VAL A 461 -2.66 -21.25 -27.62
C VAL A 461 -2.64 -22.71 -28.10
N TYR A 462 -1.55 -23.16 -28.72
CA TYR A 462 -1.40 -24.55 -29.14
C TYR A 462 -0.86 -25.43 -28.00
N TYR A 463 -1.45 -26.61 -27.78
CA TYR A 463 -1.21 -27.39 -26.55
C TYR A 463 0.27 -27.74 -26.31
N GLU A 464 1.02 -28.04 -27.36
CA GLU A 464 2.41 -28.49 -27.27
C GLU A 464 3.45 -27.35 -27.35
N THR A 465 3.02 -26.11 -27.57
CA THR A 465 3.93 -24.97 -27.68
C THR A 465 4.17 -24.34 -26.31
N PRO A 466 5.43 -24.27 -25.82
CA PRO A 466 5.75 -23.57 -24.58
C PRO A 466 5.31 -22.11 -24.62
N TRP A 467 4.37 -21.76 -23.76
CA TRP A 467 3.68 -20.47 -23.79
C TRP A 467 3.92 -19.67 -22.51
N LYS A 468 4.07 -18.36 -22.66
CA LYS A 468 4.19 -17.39 -21.56
C LYS A 468 3.34 -16.18 -21.92
N PRO A 469 2.45 -15.70 -21.04
CA PRO A 469 1.68 -14.49 -21.32
C PRO A 469 2.60 -13.28 -21.40
N VAL A 470 2.28 -12.37 -22.32
CA VAL A 470 2.90 -11.03 -22.38
C VAL A 470 1.99 -10.08 -21.63
N ILE A 471 2.53 -9.40 -20.63
CA ILE A 471 1.77 -8.58 -19.68
C ILE A 471 2.18 -7.12 -19.89
N GLU A 472 1.19 -6.26 -19.98
CA GLU A 472 1.34 -4.81 -20.10
C GLU A 472 0.90 -4.15 -18.80
N LEU A 473 1.71 -3.22 -18.31
CA LEU A 473 1.32 -2.28 -17.26
C LEU A 473 0.74 -1.03 -17.92
N TRP A 474 -0.46 -0.66 -17.51
CA TRP A 474 -1.14 0.56 -17.97
C TRP A 474 -1.33 1.50 -16.78
N HIS A 475 -1.12 2.78 -17.01
CA HIS A 475 -1.46 3.86 -16.08
C HIS A 475 -2.70 4.57 -16.63
N GLY A 476 -3.86 4.35 -15.99
CA GLY A 476 -5.12 4.88 -16.49
C GLY A 476 -5.44 4.34 -17.90
N ASN A 477 -5.30 5.17 -18.93
CA ASN A 477 -5.50 4.79 -20.33
C ASN A 477 -4.21 4.81 -21.17
N GLU A 478 -3.06 5.04 -20.54
CA GLU A 478 -1.77 5.08 -21.21
C GLU A 478 -0.97 3.81 -20.94
N PHE A 479 -0.37 3.26 -21.98
CA PHE A 479 0.55 2.14 -21.86
C PHE A 479 1.84 2.63 -21.21
N ALA A 480 2.24 2.00 -20.11
CA ALA A 480 3.47 2.35 -19.40
C ALA A 480 4.65 1.47 -19.88
N GLU A 481 4.57 0.16 -19.68
CA GLU A 481 5.66 -0.76 -20.00
C GLU A 481 5.20 -2.23 -20.10
N LEU A 482 6.10 -3.10 -20.57
CA LEU A 482 5.93 -4.55 -20.46
C LEU A 482 6.45 -5.03 -19.10
N VAL A 483 5.68 -5.89 -18.43
CA VAL A 483 6.05 -6.40 -17.10
C VAL A 483 7.08 -7.52 -17.25
N GLU A 484 8.31 -7.23 -16.86
CA GLU A 484 9.42 -8.21 -16.82
C GLU A 484 9.59 -8.87 -15.44
N ALA A 485 8.82 -8.44 -14.43
CA ALA A 485 8.88 -8.94 -13.07
C ALA A 485 8.49 -10.42 -12.93
N GLU A 486 8.83 -11.03 -11.78
CA GLU A 486 8.40 -12.38 -11.43
C GLU A 486 6.88 -12.40 -11.15
N PHE A 487 6.15 -13.32 -11.76
CA PHE A 487 4.71 -13.49 -11.59
C PHE A 487 4.31 -14.96 -11.56
N VAL A 488 3.09 -15.24 -11.10
CA VAL A 488 2.52 -16.59 -11.06
C VAL A 488 1.16 -16.63 -11.73
N LEU A 489 0.81 -17.82 -12.22
CA LEU A 489 -0.51 -18.15 -12.73
C LEU A 489 -1.18 -19.14 -11.79
N ARG A 490 -2.45 -18.90 -11.50
CA ARG A 490 -3.34 -19.83 -10.81
C ARG A 490 -4.53 -20.11 -11.71
N GLU A 491 -4.77 -21.38 -12.03
CA GLU A 491 -6.00 -21.74 -12.72
C GLU A 491 -7.18 -21.69 -11.74
N VAL A 492 -8.23 -20.96 -12.12
CA VAL A 492 -9.33 -20.59 -11.22
C VAL A 492 -10.20 -21.80 -10.87
N HIS A 493 -10.35 -22.76 -11.78
CA HIS A 493 -11.20 -23.95 -11.63
C HIS A 493 -10.44 -25.20 -11.17
N GLY A 494 -9.12 -25.10 -10.97
CA GLY A 494 -8.27 -26.19 -10.48
C GLY A 494 -7.80 -27.17 -11.55
N LEU A 495 -7.77 -26.81 -12.84
CA LEU A 495 -7.28 -27.66 -13.92
C LEU A 495 -5.81 -28.08 -13.68
N ARG A 496 -5.51 -29.38 -13.92
CA ARG A 496 -4.16 -29.98 -13.82
C ARG A 496 -3.58 -30.43 -15.16
N THR A 497 -4.20 -29.98 -16.24
CA THR A 497 -3.86 -30.32 -17.63
C THR A 497 -2.76 -29.42 -18.21
N PHE A 498 -1.90 -28.85 -17.36
CA PHE A 498 -0.70 -28.11 -17.76
C PHE A 498 0.45 -28.38 -16.79
N SER A 499 1.66 -28.02 -17.20
CA SER A 499 2.91 -28.13 -16.46
C SER A 499 3.84 -26.96 -16.80
N TYR A 500 4.97 -26.87 -16.11
CA TYR A 500 6.00 -25.87 -16.37
C TYR A 500 7.21 -26.48 -17.07
N ALA A 501 7.86 -25.69 -17.91
CA ALA A 501 9.00 -26.12 -18.72
C ALA A 501 10.28 -26.31 -17.89
N LEU A 502 10.49 -25.49 -16.84
CA LEU A 502 11.70 -25.54 -16.01
C LEU A 502 11.47 -26.28 -14.69
N THR A 503 12.51 -26.99 -14.25
CA THR A 503 12.64 -27.48 -12.86
C THR A 503 13.32 -26.44 -11.98
N ALA A 504 13.30 -26.63 -10.65
CA ALA A 504 14.01 -25.75 -9.72
C ALA A 504 15.52 -25.68 -10.01
N LYS A 505 16.12 -26.79 -10.44
CA LYS A 505 17.53 -26.85 -10.86
C LYS A 505 17.78 -26.07 -12.14
N ASP A 506 16.94 -26.25 -13.16
CA ASP A 506 17.11 -25.56 -14.46
C ASP A 506 16.87 -24.05 -14.34
N ALA A 507 16.00 -23.64 -13.41
CA ALA A 507 15.79 -22.25 -13.05
C ALA A 507 16.98 -21.62 -12.28
N GLY A 508 17.96 -22.41 -11.86
CA GLY A 508 19.12 -21.91 -11.11
C GLY A 508 18.83 -21.56 -9.65
N CYS A 509 17.80 -22.17 -9.05
CA CYS A 509 17.45 -21.92 -7.66
C CYS A 509 18.58 -22.33 -6.70
N ARG A 510 18.85 -21.49 -5.70
CA ARG A 510 19.79 -21.80 -4.59
C ARG A 510 19.09 -22.44 -3.40
N SER A 511 17.79 -22.17 -3.27
CA SER A 511 16.92 -22.65 -2.21
C SER A 511 15.68 -23.31 -2.79
N GLN A 512 14.95 -24.05 -1.96
CA GLN A 512 13.71 -24.70 -2.40
C GLN A 512 12.66 -23.64 -2.80
N PRO A 513 12.21 -23.56 -4.07
CA PRO A 513 11.17 -22.60 -4.46
C PRO A 513 9.83 -22.94 -3.79
N GLN A 514 9.04 -21.89 -3.51
CA GLN A 514 7.66 -22.01 -3.05
C GLN A 514 6.78 -22.65 -4.13
N ASN A 515 5.67 -23.28 -3.74
CA ASN A 515 4.65 -23.78 -4.67
C ASN A 515 3.23 -23.46 -4.15
N TRP A 516 2.22 -23.53 -5.01
CA TRP A 516 0.83 -23.22 -4.61
C TRP A 516 0.37 -24.06 -3.41
N SER A 517 0.75 -25.34 -3.33
CA SER A 517 0.34 -26.22 -2.22
C SER A 517 0.90 -25.76 -0.87
N SER A 518 2.18 -25.40 -0.80
CA SER A 518 2.81 -24.92 0.44
C SER A 518 2.31 -23.54 0.85
N VAL A 519 2.02 -22.68 -0.14
CA VAL A 519 1.56 -21.31 0.11
C VAL A 519 0.11 -21.28 0.55
N LEU A 520 -0.78 -22.07 -0.05
CA LEU A 520 -2.16 -22.18 0.41
C LEU A 520 -2.23 -22.71 1.84
N GLN A 521 -1.42 -23.70 2.19
CA GLN A 521 -1.34 -24.20 3.58
C GLN A 521 -0.88 -23.12 4.56
N SER A 522 0.12 -22.31 4.19
CA SER A 522 0.60 -21.20 5.02
C SER A 522 -0.44 -20.07 5.15
N ALA A 523 -1.17 -19.77 4.08
CA ALA A 523 -2.22 -18.76 4.07
C ALA A 523 -3.41 -19.14 4.97
N LEU A 524 -3.83 -20.40 4.96
CA LEU A 524 -4.95 -20.90 5.78
C LEU A 524 -4.70 -20.75 7.28
N GLY A 525 -3.45 -20.90 7.74
CA GLY A 525 -3.08 -20.71 9.15
C GLY A 525 -2.93 -19.25 9.59
N SER A 526 -2.78 -18.31 8.65
CA SER A 526 -2.46 -16.90 8.95
C SER A 526 -3.54 -15.89 8.55
N GLY A 527 -4.57 -16.31 7.82
CA GLY A 527 -5.61 -15.42 7.28
C GLY A 527 -5.10 -14.41 6.23
N ARG A 528 -3.88 -14.61 5.71
CA ARG A 528 -3.24 -13.71 4.73
C ARG A 528 -3.56 -14.14 3.30
N ALA A 529 -3.44 -13.20 2.36
CA ALA A 529 -3.55 -13.49 0.95
C ALA A 529 -2.46 -14.49 0.50
N PRO A 530 -2.82 -15.56 -0.23
CA PRO A 530 -1.85 -16.54 -0.73
C PRO A 530 -0.99 -15.92 -1.83
N TRP A 531 0.34 -16.04 -1.69
CA TRP A 531 1.34 -15.50 -2.63
C TRP A 531 1.13 -14.02 -2.97
N SER A 532 1.37 -13.19 -1.96
CA SER A 532 1.55 -11.75 -2.07
C SER A 532 3.03 -11.36 -2.09
N ARG A 533 3.33 -10.12 -2.50
CA ARG A 533 4.67 -9.52 -2.43
C ARG A 533 5.29 -9.57 -1.02
N GLU A 534 4.48 -9.52 0.04
CA GLU A 534 4.94 -9.62 1.43
C GLU A 534 5.35 -11.05 1.82
N SER A 535 4.77 -12.06 1.17
CA SER A 535 4.97 -13.48 1.48
C SER A 535 5.93 -14.21 0.53
N TYR A 536 6.18 -13.61 -0.63
CA TYR A 536 7.00 -14.19 -1.67
C TYR A 536 8.50 -14.11 -1.30
N VAL A 537 9.20 -15.24 -1.45
CA VAL A 537 10.64 -15.33 -1.25
C VAL A 537 11.25 -15.97 -2.49
N SER A 538 12.07 -15.21 -3.22
CA SER A 538 12.73 -15.71 -4.43
C SER A 538 13.71 -16.83 -4.07
N CYS A 539 13.70 -17.91 -4.85
CA CYS A 539 14.59 -19.05 -4.63
C CYS A 539 16.08 -18.72 -4.88
N HIS A 540 16.34 -17.58 -5.51
CA HIS A 540 17.67 -17.06 -5.80
C HIS A 540 18.30 -16.30 -4.62
N SER A 541 17.51 -15.91 -3.62
CA SER A 541 18.00 -15.12 -2.49
C SER A 541 18.95 -15.94 -1.60
N PRO A 542 20.12 -15.38 -1.22
CA PRO A 542 21.11 -16.09 -0.40
C PRO A 542 20.70 -16.29 1.06
N SER A 543 19.66 -15.58 1.52
CA SER A 543 19.16 -15.57 2.91
C SER A 543 18.06 -16.61 3.20
N SER A 544 17.73 -17.49 2.25
CA SER A 544 16.70 -18.50 2.44
C SER A 544 17.15 -19.58 3.43
N GLN A 545 16.37 -19.78 4.50
CA GLN A 545 16.59 -20.85 5.50
C GLN A 545 16.32 -22.26 4.94
N THR A 546 15.69 -22.40 3.77
CA THR A 546 15.35 -23.69 3.17
C THR A 546 16.36 -24.11 2.10
N PRO A 547 17.18 -25.14 2.33
CA PRO A 547 18.09 -25.65 1.31
C PRO A 547 17.32 -26.30 0.15
N LEU A 548 17.90 -26.28 -1.06
CA LEU A 548 17.35 -26.97 -2.22
C LEU A 548 17.46 -28.49 -2.03
N ARG A 549 16.38 -29.12 -1.56
CA ARG A 549 16.32 -30.57 -1.34
C ARG A 549 15.79 -31.34 -2.55
N TRP A 550 14.91 -30.71 -3.32
CA TRP A 550 14.21 -31.34 -4.44
C TRP A 550 14.47 -30.55 -5.73
N PRO A 551 15.60 -30.82 -6.42
CA PRO A 551 16.01 -30.08 -7.61
C PRO A 551 15.05 -30.28 -8.81
N ASP A 552 14.45 -31.46 -8.93
CA ASP A 552 13.66 -31.86 -10.11
C ASP A 552 12.18 -31.44 -10.05
N VAL A 553 11.78 -30.71 -9.00
CA VAL A 553 10.40 -30.22 -8.88
C VAL A 553 10.14 -29.11 -9.89
N GLN A 554 8.90 -29.05 -10.39
CA GLN A 554 8.50 -28.01 -11.33
C GLN A 554 8.59 -26.62 -10.72
N TYR A 555 9.24 -25.72 -11.42
CA TYR A 555 9.33 -24.32 -11.06
C TYR A 555 8.07 -23.59 -11.55
N GLN A 556 7.28 -23.00 -10.64
CA GLN A 556 5.95 -22.44 -10.96
C GLN A 556 5.95 -20.93 -11.24
N ILE A 557 7.06 -20.26 -10.96
CA ILE A 557 7.22 -18.81 -11.16
C ILE A 557 7.60 -18.56 -12.62
N LEU A 558 7.01 -17.53 -13.21
CA LEU A 558 7.24 -17.08 -14.58
C LEU A 558 7.85 -15.68 -14.57
N GLY A 559 8.53 -15.31 -15.65
CA GLY A 559 9.15 -13.99 -15.78
C GLY A 559 10.43 -13.83 -14.96
N GLY A 560 10.81 -12.57 -14.72
CA GLY A 560 12.05 -12.20 -14.06
C GLY A 560 13.28 -12.69 -14.83
N ARG A 561 14.17 -13.39 -14.12
CA ARG A 561 15.45 -13.89 -14.66
C ARG A 561 15.33 -15.21 -15.42
N THR A 562 14.14 -15.82 -15.44
CA THR A 562 13.91 -17.15 -16.02
C THR A 562 13.04 -17.05 -17.26
N ASP A 563 13.34 -17.85 -18.29
CA ASP A 563 12.42 -18.03 -19.42
C ASP A 563 11.52 -19.25 -19.21
N ASN A 564 10.97 -19.38 -18.00
CA ASN A 564 10.01 -20.44 -17.71
C ASN A 564 8.72 -20.25 -18.51
N ARG A 565 8.11 -21.35 -18.93
CA ARG A 565 6.94 -21.37 -19.81
C ARG A 565 5.96 -22.44 -19.35
N VAL A 566 4.69 -22.22 -19.64
CA VAL A 566 3.63 -23.20 -19.44
C VAL A 566 3.55 -24.12 -20.65
N ILE A 567 3.43 -25.42 -20.40
CA ILE A 567 3.23 -26.45 -21.42
C ILE A 567 1.89 -27.12 -21.11
N PHE A 568 1.00 -27.17 -22.08
CA PHE A 568 -0.30 -27.80 -21.89
C PHE A 568 -0.21 -29.29 -22.24
N LYS A 569 -0.95 -30.10 -21.49
CA LYS A 569 -1.12 -31.51 -21.81
C LYS A 569 -2.12 -31.63 -22.97
N GLN A 570 -2.25 -32.83 -23.52
CA GLN A 570 -3.14 -33.14 -24.64
C GLN A 570 -4.62 -33.01 -24.24
N TRP A 571 -5.09 -31.78 -24.12
CA TRP A 571 -6.46 -31.41 -23.76
C TRP A 571 -6.83 -30.08 -24.42
N ASN A 572 -7.99 -30.04 -25.08
CA ASN A 572 -8.54 -28.81 -25.65
C ASN A 572 -9.59 -28.23 -24.72
N GLY A 573 -9.57 -26.91 -24.56
CA GLY A 573 -10.61 -26.21 -23.82
C GLY A 573 -10.16 -24.85 -23.30
N ILE A 574 -11.07 -24.20 -22.57
CA ILE A 574 -10.86 -22.88 -21.98
C ILE A 574 -10.17 -23.03 -20.62
N TYR A 575 -9.09 -22.28 -20.45
CA TYR A 575 -8.41 -22.08 -19.17
C TYR A 575 -8.66 -20.65 -18.71
N VAL A 576 -8.96 -20.48 -17.42
CA VAL A 576 -9.08 -19.16 -16.80
C VAL A 576 -7.96 -19.03 -15.78
N PHE A 577 -7.03 -18.11 -16.05
CA PHE A 577 -5.88 -17.87 -15.20
C PHE A 577 -6.05 -16.57 -14.43
N HIS A 578 -5.88 -16.67 -13.13
CA HIS A 578 -5.61 -15.54 -12.26
C HIS A 578 -4.09 -15.34 -12.20
N LEU A 579 -3.65 -14.15 -12.60
CA LEU A 579 -2.27 -13.72 -12.64
C LEU A 579 -2.00 -12.77 -11.48
N SER A 580 -0.90 -12.98 -10.77
CA SER A 580 -0.40 -12.05 -9.76
C SER A 580 1.09 -11.82 -9.95
N VAL A 581 1.48 -10.54 -10.02
CA VAL A 581 2.90 -10.14 -9.96
C VAL A 581 3.37 -10.28 -8.51
N LEU A 582 4.55 -10.86 -8.32
CA LEU A 582 5.09 -11.23 -7.01
C LEU A 582 6.29 -10.41 -6.58
N ASP A 583 7.03 -9.82 -7.53
CA ASP A 583 8.28 -9.11 -7.24
C ASP A 583 8.04 -7.95 -6.24
N PRO A 584 8.61 -8.02 -5.02
CA PRO A 584 8.38 -7.01 -4.00
C PRO A 584 9.03 -5.66 -4.32
N TYR A 585 9.91 -5.60 -5.32
CA TYR A 585 10.62 -4.39 -5.76
C TYR A 585 10.06 -3.80 -7.05
N TYR A 586 8.99 -4.37 -7.61
CA TYR A 586 8.38 -3.90 -8.85
C TYR A 586 7.30 -2.84 -8.62
N SER A 587 6.39 -3.08 -7.69
CA SER A 587 5.30 -2.15 -7.34
C SER A 587 4.82 -2.39 -5.90
N TYR A 588 4.31 -1.33 -5.26
CA TYR A 588 3.56 -1.43 -4.02
C TYR A 588 2.13 -1.92 -4.23
N CYS A 589 1.61 -1.85 -5.46
CA CYS A 589 0.29 -2.34 -5.77
C CYS A 589 0.25 -3.85 -5.82
N ARG A 590 -0.90 -4.39 -5.41
CA ARG A 590 -1.26 -5.76 -5.71
C ARG A 590 -1.71 -5.83 -7.16
N LEU A 591 -0.74 -6.00 -8.05
CA LEU A 591 -0.97 -6.08 -9.49
C LEU A 591 -1.43 -7.50 -9.84
N GLU A 592 -2.75 -7.65 -9.95
CA GLU A 592 -3.40 -8.90 -10.33
C GLU A 592 -4.41 -8.68 -11.45
N THR A 593 -4.60 -9.71 -12.28
CA THR A 593 -5.60 -9.69 -13.35
C THR A 593 -6.06 -11.11 -13.65
N THR A 594 -7.26 -11.25 -14.20
CA THR A 594 -7.79 -12.56 -14.59
C THR A 594 -8.10 -12.53 -16.08
N PHE A 595 -7.63 -13.54 -16.79
CA PHE A 595 -7.80 -13.63 -18.23
C PHE A 595 -8.06 -15.08 -18.66
N SER A 596 -8.48 -15.25 -19.91
CA SER A 596 -8.81 -16.56 -20.45
C SER A 596 -8.04 -16.89 -21.72
N ILE A 597 -7.73 -18.17 -21.89
CA ILE A 597 -7.15 -18.71 -23.12
C ILE A 597 -7.91 -19.97 -23.55
N TYR A 598 -7.88 -20.25 -24.85
CA TYR A 598 -8.36 -21.48 -25.44
C TYR A 598 -7.17 -22.28 -25.97
N VAL A 599 -6.99 -23.49 -25.45
CA VAL A 599 -5.97 -24.41 -25.92
C VAL A 599 -6.56 -25.33 -26.99
N TYR A 600 -5.86 -25.45 -28.12
CA TYR A 600 -6.29 -26.23 -29.28
C TYR A 600 -5.19 -27.19 -29.77
N GLY A 601 -5.59 -28.11 -30.66
CA GLY A 601 -4.69 -29.01 -31.38
C GLY A 601 -4.49 -30.39 -30.73
N ALA A 602 -5.03 -30.64 -29.54
CA ALA A 602 -4.95 -31.94 -28.89
C ALA A 602 -5.98 -32.90 -29.50
N TYR A 603 -5.53 -33.82 -30.35
CA TYR A 603 -6.37 -34.93 -30.82
C TYR A 603 -6.58 -35.95 -29.69
N PRO A 604 -7.72 -36.66 -29.64
CA PRO A 604 -7.89 -37.74 -28.67
C PRO A 604 -6.81 -38.81 -28.88
N LEU A 605 -6.18 -39.27 -27.79
CA LEU A 605 -5.23 -40.39 -27.80
C LEU A 605 -5.92 -41.59 -28.47
N SER A 606 -5.33 -42.08 -29.56
CA SER A 606 -5.83 -43.26 -30.26
C SER A 606 -5.85 -44.44 -29.28
N LEU A 607 -7.04 -44.99 -28.99
CA LEU A 607 -7.21 -46.15 -28.11
C LEU A 607 -6.41 -47.38 -28.57
N PHE A 608 -5.99 -47.41 -29.83
CA PHE A 608 -5.15 -48.45 -30.40
C PHE A 608 -3.92 -47.84 -31.06
N ALA A 609 -2.73 -48.39 -30.79
CA ALA A 609 -1.53 -48.01 -31.51
C ALA A 609 -1.72 -48.31 -33.00
N PRO A 610 -1.54 -47.34 -33.92
CA PRO A 610 -1.82 -47.52 -35.35
C PRO A 610 -1.10 -48.75 -35.92
N GLY A 611 0.14 -48.99 -35.48
CA GLY A 611 0.92 -50.16 -35.87
C GLY A 611 0.28 -51.49 -35.49
N VAL A 612 -0.32 -51.60 -34.30
CA VAL A 612 -0.97 -52.84 -33.84
C VAL A 612 -2.24 -53.12 -34.64
N THR A 613 -3.05 -52.09 -34.92
CA THR A 613 -4.24 -52.23 -35.78
C THR A 613 -3.89 -52.61 -37.21
N ILE A 614 -2.82 -52.04 -37.77
CA ILE A 614 -2.35 -52.38 -39.12
C ILE A 614 -1.82 -53.81 -39.15
N VAL A 615 -1.01 -54.22 -38.16
CA VAL A 615 -0.49 -55.59 -38.07
C VAL A 615 -1.63 -56.60 -37.92
N LEU A 616 -2.63 -56.32 -37.09
CA LEU A 616 -3.80 -57.19 -36.94
C LEU A 616 -4.63 -57.30 -38.23
N LEU A 617 -4.84 -56.18 -38.94
CA LEU A 617 -5.54 -56.17 -40.23
C LEU A 617 -4.77 -56.96 -41.29
N VAL A 618 -3.46 -56.72 -41.42
CA VAL A 618 -2.60 -57.43 -42.38
C VAL A 618 -2.51 -58.91 -42.04
N ALA A 619 -2.33 -59.27 -40.76
CA ALA A 619 -2.34 -60.66 -40.32
C ALA A 619 -3.69 -61.32 -40.60
N SER A 620 -4.81 -60.63 -40.38
CA SER A 620 -6.15 -61.17 -40.69
C SER A 620 -6.34 -61.40 -42.18
N MET A 621 -5.86 -60.50 -43.04
CA MET A 621 -5.94 -60.64 -44.50
C MET A 621 -5.03 -61.76 -45.01
N LEU A 622 -3.81 -61.89 -44.47
CA LEU A 622 -2.89 -62.97 -44.80
C LEU A 622 -3.43 -64.33 -44.33
N LEU A 623 -4.03 -64.39 -43.14
CA LEU A 623 -4.67 -65.60 -42.62
C LEU A 623 -5.88 -65.99 -43.47
N ALA A 624 -6.69 -65.02 -43.91
CA ALA A 624 -7.82 -65.26 -44.80
C ALA A 624 -7.36 -65.78 -46.18
N MET A 625 -6.31 -65.20 -46.77
CA MET A 625 -5.70 -65.73 -48.00
C MET A 625 -5.11 -67.12 -47.80
N TRP A 626 -4.44 -67.37 -46.68
CA TRP A 626 -3.86 -68.67 -46.36
C TRP A 626 -4.93 -69.74 -46.18
N LEU A 627 -6.02 -69.43 -45.45
CA LEU A 627 -7.19 -70.30 -45.31
C LEU A 627 -7.87 -70.56 -46.65
N ALA A 628 -8.05 -69.52 -47.49
CA ALA A 628 -8.63 -69.66 -48.82
C ALA A 628 -7.76 -70.53 -49.76
N HIS A 629 -6.43 -70.54 -49.59
CA HIS A 629 -5.53 -71.35 -50.40
C HIS A 629 -5.41 -72.80 -49.90
N ILE A 630 -5.47 -73.03 -48.58
CA ILE A 630 -5.28 -74.34 -47.96
C ILE A 630 -6.57 -75.17 -47.90
N LEU A 631 -7.75 -74.56 -47.68
CA LEU A 631 -9.03 -75.27 -47.64
C LEU A 631 -9.31 -76.13 -48.89
N PRO A 632 -9.10 -75.63 -50.13
CA PRO A 632 -9.31 -76.43 -51.34
C PRO A 632 -8.32 -77.61 -51.46
N LYS A 633 -7.07 -77.42 -51.00
CA LYS A 633 -6.01 -78.44 -51.06
C LYS A 633 -6.23 -79.56 -50.04
N LEU A 634 -6.75 -79.24 -48.84
CA LEU A 634 -7.13 -80.24 -47.83
C LEU A 634 -8.38 -81.04 -48.21
N LEU A 635 -9.26 -80.50 -49.07
CA LEU A 635 -10.45 -81.21 -49.57
C LEU A 635 -10.16 -82.24 -50.68
N CYS A 636 -8.99 -82.17 -51.33
CA CYS A 636 -8.60 -83.07 -52.44
C CYS A 636 -7.54 -84.13 -52.05
N ALA A 637 -7.01 -84.13 -50.83
CA ALA A 637 -6.16 -85.20 -50.32
C ALA A 637 -7.02 -86.28 -49.60
N HIS A 638 -6.78 -87.55 -49.91
CA HIS A 638 -7.56 -88.71 -49.47
C HIS A 638 -7.87 -88.72 -47.96
N GLY A 639 -9.18 -88.74 -47.62
CA GLY A 639 -9.71 -88.77 -46.25
C GLY A 639 -10.99 -87.95 -46.01
N GLY A 640 -11.60 -87.38 -47.04
CA GLY A 640 -12.73 -86.43 -46.96
C GLY A 640 -14.13 -87.04 -46.80
N LEU A 641 -14.39 -87.84 -45.75
CA LEU A 641 -15.76 -88.18 -45.33
C LEU A 641 -16.14 -87.66 -43.94
N LYS A 642 -15.20 -87.43 -43.02
CA LYS A 642 -15.52 -86.96 -41.65
C LYS A 642 -15.69 -85.44 -41.51
N ILE A 643 -15.13 -84.64 -42.42
CA ILE A 643 -15.19 -83.16 -42.35
C ILE A 643 -16.47 -82.60 -43.04
N LYS A 644 -17.01 -83.31 -44.03
CA LYS A 644 -18.29 -82.94 -44.67
C LYS A 644 -19.48 -83.06 -43.72
N GLU A 645 -19.44 -83.99 -42.76
CA GLU A 645 -20.45 -84.11 -41.71
C GLU A 645 -20.30 -83.02 -40.64
N ALA A 646 -19.07 -82.73 -40.20
CA ALA A 646 -18.82 -81.66 -39.23
C ALA A 646 -19.25 -80.26 -39.74
N TYR A 647 -19.05 -79.96 -41.03
CA TYR A 647 -19.48 -78.69 -41.62
C TYR A 647 -21.01 -78.61 -41.82
N ARG A 648 -21.69 -79.74 -42.05
CA ARG A 648 -23.16 -79.80 -42.07
C ARG A 648 -23.76 -79.61 -40.67
N GLU A 649 -23.12 -80.14 -39.64
CA GLU A 649 -23.58 -80.02 -38.26
C GLU A 649 -23.39 -78.60 -37.70
N LEU A 650 -22.29 -77.93 -38.07
CA LEU A 650 -22.06 -76.50 -37.77
C LEU A 650 -23.05 -75.59 -38.52
N ARG A 651 -23.36 -75.89 -39.78
CA ARG A 651 -24.37 -75.12 -40.55
C ARG A 651 -25.78 -75.32 -39.99
N ARG A 652 -26.12 -76.51 -39.46
CA ARG A 652 -27.37 -76.75 -38.72
C ARG A 652 -27.43 -75.98 -37.40
N ARG A 653 -26.33 -75.94 -36.63
CA ARG A 653 -26.27 -75.16 -35.37
C ARG A 653 -26.35 -73.65 -35.60
N CYS A 654 -25.72 -73.11 -36.66
CA CYS A 654 -25.85 -71.69 -37.01
C CYS A 654 -27.24 -71.33 -37.57
N HIS A 655 -27.91 -72.23 -38.30
CA HIS A 655 -29.31 -72.01 -38.72
C HIS A 655 -30.30 -72.06 -37.55
N GLY A 656 -30.04 -72.89 -36.52
CA GLY A 656 -30.84 -72.93 -35.29
C GLY A 656 -30.69 -71.67 -34.41
N LEU A 657 -29.50 -71.07 -34.36
CA LEU A 657 -29.25 -69.83 -33.61
C LEU A 657 -29.81 -68.57 -34.31
N CYS A 658 -29.96 -68.57 -35.64
CA CYS A 658 -30.57 -67.45 -36.37
C CYS A 658 -32.11 -67.44 -36.36
N HIS A 659 -32.77 -68.51 -35.89
CA HIS A 659 -34.24 -68.54 -35.77
C HIS A 659 -34.77 -68.14 -34.38
N CYS A 660 -33.92 -67.99 -33.36
CA CYS A 660 -34.34 -67.57 -32.01
C CYS A 660 -34.24 -66.05 -31.73
N CYS A 661 -33.70 -65.24 -32.64
CA CYS A 661 -33.61 -63.78 -32.46
C CYS A 661 -34.61 -62.97 -33.30
N ARG A 662 -35.67 -63.61 -33.83
CA ARG A 662 -36.73 -62.92 -34.60
C ARG A 662 -38.14 -63.16 -34.05
N GLY A 663 -38.29 -63.03 -32.74
CA GLY A 663 -39.59 -63.15 -32.06
C GLY A 663 -39.63 -62.48 -30.68
N ARG A 664 -39.55 -61.14 -30.63
CA ARG A 664 -40.12 -60.29 -29.58
C ARG A 664 -39.99 -58.81 -29.97
N GLN A 665 -40.99 -58.32 -30.70
CA GLN A 665 -41.44 -56.92 -30.71
C GLN A 665 -42.80 -56.87 -31.43
N HIS A 666 -43.85 -57.12 -30.65
CA HIS A 666 -45.04 -56.28 -30.60
C HIS A 666 -45.17 -55.79 -29.17
#